data_AF-A0A1Z8Z936-F1
#
_entry.id   AF-A0A1Z8Z936-F1
#
_cell.length_a   1.000
_cell.length_b   1.000
_cell.length_c   1.000
_cell.angle_alpha   90.00
_cell.angle_beta   90.00
_cell.angle_gamma   90.00
#
_symmetry.space_group_name_H-M   'P 1'
#
loop_
_entity.id
_entity.type
_entity.pdbx_description
1 polymer ?
#
loop_
_entity_poly.entity_id
_entity_poly.type
_entity_poly.pdbx_seq_one_letter_code
_entity_poly.pdbx_strand_id
1 'polypeptide(L)'
;MNIKPRLTIYIISCLTILFSNPNKGIWEQYDYNSGISSNYIFDVEKDKQDRIWVSTQNGITLIDGEKTKKYGLSNGLPATNIVKIVSLNDIIYAATSNKGVYFLSEGDTFKKAEFIQGDKVYTMNAVESKLFISTKLENVLYDGSKASFMGNGFPKAKIRDVYVNNGKTVYLADNKVIYKKGNKYVVENIDFESSKAKIKSYYSFNGIEHFGTSKGLWSRSKNEKLKLIKNIDVLSLEHNRSNTLYVGTKKGMYYLKNGKLSRYSPNTLKSKDFNKIPVNDIEFIDKYEIWYATFGQGLFLQDLGTIQNFDQNDGLKSGGMVFDMVNWKGKTYIATKNGLFAFSGGNISKHYKKEQGLPSNIILDMDTYDGLDFIWLATSNGISKFDGTSFINYSKNLGLPAKLVTAIHVDKIKSNTVWTGSEKSGLTRFDDNGFFNFATQDGLPSNSIRDITQSKNGDLIIACYNAGVVKYDGKTFKLFNNGLADKRVILVTNGPDGSIWAGTESAGVGVLNDDQFKMVIDADGLGHNEIFSLHYDGKRMWAGTFGGGVSCFSDDLWYTMSQADGLASSNVGAITSLKGKILLGGNNGLSIFEENDAQFGLKFDKILTPKAEIPFQASLSTMSGIIKDRFFMTANAMVYNPADAQVRYRYKTIKDGEASSWSKPQLSSQILFVPNEVGNFQFQVQAIDNRLRNSKIVTLPFSISRVWYLDPKTAVPFWGGILVLIGFSIVNYINYRKKSKEAKDLRDAEIARQQAEMEEAREFQQAMLPKEMPSTDDYEMVGFQQTATEVGGDFFDFMQKEDGGWVAICGDATGHGLTSGNVVSITKTAMSSLVDEAPVPTLDSLNDTLLKMNIGLNRMCLNIANIGKDSIRFSSAGMPPAYYYSAEKGELEEILVGALPLGSLPGAMHMEQEISFKNSGDIIVMMSDGLPEAENGNKEMVGYERTEERIRELSDKSAEEIKNGLVELCDTWLKGNAELQDDMTFVIIKKK
;
A
#
# COMPACT_ATOMS: atom_id res chain seq x y z
N MET A 1 68.98 -31.70 -2.21
CA MET A 1 69.58 -30.52 -1.53
C MET A 1 68.50 -29.46 -1.44
N ASN A 2 68.01 -29.21 -0.22
CA ASN A 2 66.90 -28.31 0.10
C ASN A 2 67.31 -26.85 -0.07
N ILE A 3 66.57 -26.09 -0.89
CA ILE A 3 66.62 -24.63 -0.84
C ILE A 3 65.18 -24.14 -0.61
N LYS A 4 64.96 -23.61 0.60
CA LYS A 4 63.71 -23.04 1.10
C LYS A 4 63.30 -21.82 0.25
N PRO A 5 62.01 -21.67 -0.13
CA PRO A 5 61.50 -20.37 -0.52
C PRO A 5 61.32 -19.53 0.75
N ARG A 6 61.86 -18.31 0.74
CA ARG A 6 61.62 -17.30 1.78
C ARG A 6 60.11 -17.04 1.85
N LEU A 7 59.51 -17.43 2.98
CA LEU A 7 58.18 -16.99 3.38
C LEU A 7 58.29 -15.48 3.65
N THR A 8 57.96 -14.66 2.66
CA THR A 8 57.66 -13.25 2.89
C THR A 8 56.36 -13.23 3.67
N ILE A 9 56.49 -13.20 5.00
CA ILE A 9 55.40 -12.91 5.91
C ILE A 9 54.94 -11.50 5.55
N TYR A 10 53.86 -11.39 4.77
CA TYR A 10 53.01 -10.22 4.83
C TYR A 10 52.51 -10.16 6.27
N ILE A 11 53.22 -9.37 7.09
CA ILE A 11 52.65 -8.81 8.30
C ILE A 11 51.52 -7.92 7.77
N ILE A 12 50.32 -8.51 7.64
CA ILE A 12 49.08 -7.76 7.68
C ILE A 12 49.11 -7.13 9.06
N SER A 13 49.68 -5.92 9.08
CA SER A 13 49.71 -5.10 10.27
C SER A 13 48.26 -4.94 10.72
N CYS A 14 48.04 -5.29 11.99
CA CYS A 14 46.82 -5.05 12.75
C CYS A 14 46.52 -3.56 12.81
N LEU A 15 46.08 -2.98 11.71
CA LEU A 15 45.94 -1.55 11.51
C LEU A 15 44.46 -1.15 11.43
N THR A 16 43.62 -1.70 12.31
CA THR A 16 42.25 -1.19 12.60
C THR A 16 41.77 -1.53 14.03
N ILE A 17 42.67 -1.64 15.02
CA ILE A 17 42.26 -1.63 16.44
C ILE A 17 43.27 -0.82 17.26
N LEU A 18 43.47 0.43 16.88
CA LEU A 18 44.11 1.43 17.73
C LEU A 18 43.06 2.48 18.08
N PHE A 19 42.64 2.45 19.34
CA PHE A 19 41.82 3.46 20.03
C PHE A 19 40.29 3.47 19.74
N SER A 20 39.56 2.43 20.17
CA SER A 20 38.31 2.72 20.86
C SER A 20 38.65 2.94 22.33
N ASN A 21 38.74 4.21 22.72
CA ASN A 21 38.68 4.57 24.14
C ASN A 21 37.25 4.26 24.58
N PRO A 22 37.01 3.33 25.53
CA PRO A 22 35.66 2.99 25.94
C PRO A 22 34.86 4.21 26.44
N ASN A 23 35.54 5.25 26.93
CA ASN A 23 34.91 6.49 27.37
C ASN A 23 34.46 7.43 26.23
N LYS A 24 34.72 7.07 24.96
CA LYS A 24 34.36 7.84 23.77
C LYS A 24 33.20 7.14 23.04
N GLY A 25 32.50 7.89 22.20
CA GLY A 25 31.30 7.43 21.50
C GLY A 25 30.08 8.31 21.79
N ILE A 26 29.00 8.05 21.07
CA ILE A 26 27.72 8.72 21.23
C ILE A 26 26.92 7.98 22.29
N TRP A 27 26.25 8.74 23.15
CA TRP A 27 25.39 8.21 24.19
C TRP A 27 23.98 8.70 24.01
N GLU A 28 23.07 7.77 24.23
CA GLU A 28 21.65 8.05 24.30
C GLU A 28 21.07 7.45 25.57
N GLN A 29 20.12 8.18 26.17
CA GLN A 29 19.45 7.77 27.38
C GLN A 29 17.96 7.57 27.10
N TYR A 30 17.47 6.40 27.47
CA TYR A 30 16.06 6.04 27.46
C TYR A 30 15.57 5.99 28.89
N ASP A 31 14.62 6.83 29.21
CA ASP A 31 13.98 6.90 30.52
C ASP A 31 12.46 6.67 30.40
N TYR A 32 11.76 6.86 31.50
CA TYR A 32 10.31 6.72 31.53
C TYR A 32 9.61 7.65 30.53
N ASN A 33 10.13 8.88 30.36
CA ASN A 33 9.57 9.87 29.44
C ASN A 33 9.87 9.54 27.98
N SER A 34 10.99 8.85 27.71
CA SER A 34 11.32 8.35 26.37
C SER A 34 10.56 7.08 25.98
N GLY A 35 9.65 6.57 26.83
CA GLY A 35 8.82 5.41 26.50
C GLY A 35 9.28 4.09 27.12
N ILE A 36 10.20 4.07 28.09
CA ILE A 36 10.48 2.87 28.89
C ILE A 36 9.44 2.69 30.01
N SER A 37 9.15 1.46 30.41
CA SER A 37 8.15 1.13 31.44
C SER A 37 8.54 1.58 32.85
N SER A 38 9.83 1.66 33.16
CA SER A 38 10.36 2.20 34.42
C SER A 38 11.84 2.52 34.30
N ASN A 39 12.35 3.48 35.10
CA ASN A 39 13.78 3.83 35.17
C ASN A 39 14.63 2.80 35.92
N TYR A 40 14.01 1.76 36.49
CA TYR A 40 14.66 0.71 37.24
C TYR A 40 14.77 -0.55 36.38
N ILE A 41 15.87 -0.65 35.63
CA ILE A 41 16.12 -1.74 34.66
C ILE A 41 16.89 -2.86 35.34
N PHE A 42 16.46 -4.10 35.16
CA PHE A 42 17.13 -5.26 35.73
C PHE A 42 18.01 -6.01 34.72
N ASP A 43 17.57 -6.08 33.47
CA ASP A 43 18.12 -6.97 32.44
C ASP A 43 17.76 -6.45 31.05
N VAL A 44 18.65 -6.66 30.06
CA VAL A 44 18.40 -6.38 28.65
C VAL A 44 18.72 -7.62 27.83
N GLU A 45 17.80 -8.04 26.97
CA GLU A 45 17.96 -9.22 26.12
C GLU A 45 17.71 -8.85 24.66
N LYS A 46 18.60 -9.28 23.77
CA LYS A 46 18.40 -9.19 22.33
C LYS A 46 17.84 -10.52 21.80
N ASP A 47 16.73 -10.46 21.08
CA ASP A 47 16.17 -11.65 20.44
C ASP A 47 16.74 -11.93 19.04
N LYS A 48 16.36 -13.06 18.45
CA LYS A 48 16.82 -13.48 17.11
C LYS A 48 16.36 -12.57 15.97
N GLN A 49 15.35 -11.74 16.20
CA GLN A 49 14.84 -10.76 15.24
C GLN A 49 15.50 -9.39 15.42
N ASP A 50 16.59 -9.34 16.20
CA ASP A 50 17.29 -8.11 16.59
C ASP A 50 16.38 -7.15 17.41
N ARG A 51 15.29 -7.61 18.07
CA ARG A 51 14.51 -6.73 18.97
C ARG A 51 15.10 -6.72 20.37
N ILE A 52 15.00 -5.57 21.05
CA ILE A 52 15.57 -5.40 22.39
C ILE A 52 14.44 -5.47 23.43
N TRP A 53 14.58 -6.40 24.36
CA TRP A 53 13.65 -6.60 25.47
C TRP A 53 14.28 -6.10 26.76
N VAL A 54 13.57 -5.21 27.45
CA VAL A 54 14.06 -4.49 28.62
C VAL A 54 13.18 -4.86 29.80
N SER A 55 13.76 -5.57 30.77
CA SER A 55 13.05 -5.92 32.00
C SER A 55 13.14 -4.78 33.01
N THR A 56 12.00 -4.45 33.62
CA THR A 56 11.92 -3.29 34.51
C THR A 56 11.13 -3.60 35.78
N GLN A 57 11.11 -2.64 36.70
CA GLN A 57 10.16 -2.66 37.81
C GLN A 57 8.72 -2.58 37.26
N ASN A 58 7.92 -3.60 37.56
CA ASN A 58 6.49 -3.70 37.21
C ASN A 58 6.17 -3.73 35.71
N GLY A 59 7.10 -4.14 34.85
CA GLY A 59 6.80 -4.30 33.43
C GLY A 59 8.00 -4.66 32.57
N ILE A 60 7.74 -4.76 31.27
CA ILE A 60 8.72 -5.03 30.23
C ILE A 60 8.55 -3.97 29.14
N THR A 61 9.64 -3.51 28.55
CA THR A 61 9.61 -2.70 27.33
C THR A 61 10.25 -3.47 26.18
N LEU A 62 9.56 -3.54 25.05
CA LEU A 62 10.08 -3.99 23.77
C LEU A 62 10.48 -2.76 22.96
N ILE A 63 11.71 -2.74 22.46
CA ILE A 63 12.21 -1.79 21.48
C ILE A 63 12.41 -2.55 20.17
N ASP A 64 11.63 -2.18 19.16
CA ASP A 64 11.53 -2.83 17.86
C ASP A 64 11.86 -1.83 16.74
N GLY A 65 13.16 -1.59 16.55
CA GLY A 65 13.66 -0.46 15.77
C GLY A 65 13.30 0.85 16.46
N GLU A 66 12.62 1.74 15.75
CA GLU A 66 12.12 3.02 16.29
C GLU A 66 10.86 2.87 17.16
N LYS A 67 10.19 1.71 17.11
CA LYS A 67 8.93 1.49 17.82
C LYS A 67 9.21 0.99 19.24
N THR A 68 8.52 1.56 20.21
CA THR A 68 8.56 1.07 21.60
C THR A 68 7.19 0.57 22.04
N LYS A 69 7.18 -0.51 22.82
CA LYS A 69 5.95 -1.11 23.35
C LYS A 69 6.12 -1.57 24.79
N LYS A 70 5.18 -1.19 25.65
CA LYS A 70 5.19 -1.54 27.08
C LYS A 70 4.25 -2.71 27.35
N TYR A 71 4.71 -3.62 28.20
CA TYR A 71 3.92 -4.73 28.73
C TYR A 71 3.81 -4.59 30.25
N GLY A 72 2.60 -4.70 30.78
CA GLY A 72 2.32 -4.64 32.21
C GLY A 72 1.10 -5.47 32.62
N LEU A 73 0.40 -5.02 33.66
CA LEU A 73 -0.80 -5.70 34.20
C LEU A 73 -1.87 -5.98 33.14
N SER A 74 -2.13 -5.01 32.26
CA SER A 74 -3.10 -5.13 31.15
C SER A 74 -2.74 -6.24 30.15
N ASN A 75 -1.47 -6.63 30.08
CA ASN A 75 -0.97 -7.64 29.16
C ASN A 75 -0.75 -9.00 29.84
N GLY A 76 -1.23 -9.20 31.07
CA GLY A 76 -1.11 -10.46 31.81
C GLY A 76 0.17 -10.62 32.64
N LEU A 77 1.05 -9.61 32.68
CA LEU A 77 2.19 -9.62 33.60
C LEU A 77 1.74 -9.25 35.03
N PRO A 78 2.34 -9.83 36.08
CA PRO A 78 2.03 -9.47 37.46
C PRO A 78 2.64 -8.12 37.86
N ALA A 79 2.04 -7.43 38.84
CA ALA A 79 2.60 -6.24 39.47
C ALA A 79 3.81 -6.58 40.37
N THR A 80 4.94 -6.92 39.76
CA THR A 80 6.21 -7.21 40.43
C THR A 80 7.39 -6.93 39.51
N ASN A 81 8.60 -6.93 40.07
CA ASN A 81 9.82 -6.75 39.30
C ASN A 81 10.04 -7.94 38.37
N ILE A 82 10.30 -7.63 37.10
CA ILE A 82 10.82 -8.58 36.12
C ILE A 82 12.34 -8.51 36.21
N VAL A 83 12.96 -9.61 36.63
CA VAL A 83 14.38 -9.63 37.03
C VAL A 83 15.31 -10.21 35.95
N LYS A 84 14.76 -10.94 34.98
CA LYS A 84 15.51 -11.54 33.87
C LYS A 84 14.55 -11.80 32.71
N ILE A 85 15.00 -11.57 31.48
CA ILE A 85 14.30 -11.95 30.25
C ILE A 85 15.20 -12.88 29.43
N VAL A 86 14.61 -13.87 28.77
CA VAL A 86 15.34 -14.78 27.88
C VAL A 86 14.52 -15.02 26.63
N SER A 87 15.15 -14.89 25.46
CA SER A 87 14.58 -15.26 24.18
C SER A 87 15.04 -16.67 23.80
N LEU A 88 14.11 -17.63 23.72
CA LEU A 88 14.41 -19.01 23.32
C LEU A 88 13.33 -19.55 22.36
N ASN A 89 13.76 -20.08 21.21
CA ASN A 89 12.89 -20.65 20.18
C ASN A 89 11.74 -19.71 19.78
N ASP A 90 12.06 -18.43 19.58
CA ASP A 90 11.13 -17.35 19.21
C ASP A 90 10.03 -17.04 20.26
N ILE A 91 10.16 -17.60 21.47
CA ILE A 91 9.32 -17.30 22.63
C ILE A 91 10.13 -16.48 23.63
N ILE A 92 9.50 -15.44 24.17
CA ILE A 92 10.07 -14.57 25.19
C ILE A 92 9.60 -15.04 26.56
N TYR A 93 10.55 -15.33 27.44
CA TYR A 93 10.29 -15.71 28.84
C TYR A 93 10.70 -14.58 29.77
N ALA A 94 9.89 -14.32 30.78
CA ALA A 94 10.08 -13.29 31.78
C ALA A 94 10.08 -13.89 33.18
N ALA A 95 11.22 -13.81 33.86
CA ALA A 95 11.35 -14.24 35.25
C ALA A 95 10.97 -13.10 36.19
N THR A 96 10.10 -13.39 37.15
CA THR A 96 9.68 -12.41 38.15
C THR A 96 10.42 -12.61 39.48
N SER A 97 10.50 -11.55 40.28
CA SER A 97 11.17 -11.63 41.59
C SER A 97 10.45 -12.54 42.61
N ASN A 98 9.13 -12.71 42.49
CA ASN A 98 8.29 -13.39 43.49
C ASN A 98 6.92 -13.90 42.97
N LYS A 99 6.72 -14.07 41.66
CA LYS A 99 5.46 -14.57 41.06
C LYS A 99 5.68 -15.67 39.99
N GLY A 100 6.86 -16.28 39.94
CA GLY A 100 7.22 -17.32 38.98
C GLY A 100 7.72 -16.79 37.64
N VAL A 101 7.59 -17.62 36.59
CA VAL A 101 8.00 -17.30 35.22
C VAL A 101 6.78 -17.12 34.34
N TYR A 102 6.84 -16.18 33.41
CA TYR A 102 5.82 -15.90 32.41
C TYR A 102 6.42 -16.06 31.03
N PHE A 103 5.60 -16.35 30.03
CA PHE A 103 6.03 -16.39 28.63
C PHE A 103 5.05 -15.63 27.76
N LEU A 104 5.56 -15.00 26.71
CA LEU A 104 4.75 -14.30 25.72
C LEU A 104 4.02 -15.35 24.87
N SER A 105 2.69 -15.32 24.91
CA SER A 105 1.83 -16.23 24.18
C SER A 105 1.22 -15.56 22.95
N GLU A 106 0.58 -16.37 22.09
CA GLU A 106 -0.19 -15.87 20.95
C GLU A 106 -1.24 -14.83 21.39
N GLY A 107 -1.36 -13.73 20.64
CA GLY A 107 -2.19 -12.59 21.00
C GLY A 107 -1.50 -11.53 21.87
N ASP A 108 -0.17 -11.56 21.98
CA ASP A 108 0.63 -10.50 22.60
C ASP A 108 0.36 -10.31 24.11
N THR A 109 0.04 -11.42 24.78
CA THR A 109 -0.21 -11.47 26.23
C THR A 109 0.74 -12.45 26.91
N PHE A 110 1.17 -12.10 28.12
CA PHE A 110 2.00 -12.95 28.96
C PHE A 110 1.13 -13.92 29.76
N LYS A 111 1.50 -15.20 29.73
CA LYS A 111 0.87 -16.26 30.51
C LYS A 111 1.87 -16.84 31.51
N LYS A 112 1.39 -17.22 32.68
CA LYS A 112 2.22 -17.84 33.72
C LYS A 112 2.60 -19.26 33.29
N ALA A 113 3.88 -19.60 33.43
CA ALA A 113 4.40 -20.93 33.19
C ALA A 113 4.13 -21.83 34.40
N GLU A 114 2.92 -22.37 34.51
CA GLU A 114 2.50 -23.21 35.67
C GLU A 114 3.30 -24.51 35.81
N PHE A 115 4.01 -24.94 34.76
CA PHE A 115 4.90 -26.10 34.80
C PHE A 115 6.23 -25.84 35.54
N ILE A 116 6.51 -24.60 35.95
CA ILE A 116 7.69 -24.22 36.74
C ILE A 116 7.25 -23.96 38.18
N GLN A 117 7.80 -24.70 39.14
CA GLN A 117 7.43 -24.52 40.55
C GLN A 117 8.31 -23.49 41.26
N GLY A 118 7.68 -22.71 42.13
CA GLY A 118 8.34 -21.76 43.02
C GLY A 118 8.27 -20.31 42.53
N ASP A 119 7.71 -19.45 43.39
CA ASP A 119 7.42 -18.07 43.01
C ASP A 119 8.67 -17.18 42.87
N LYS A 120 9.73 -17.49 43.62
CA LYS A 120 10.98 -16.72 43.58
C LYS A 120 11.96 -17.36 42.61
N VAL A 121 12.20 -16.68 41.49
CA VAL A 121 13.19 -17.06 40.48
C VAL A 121 14.52 -16.37 40.81
N TYR A 122 15.61 -17.11 40.84
CA TYR A 122 16.97 -16.58 41.08
C TYR A 122 17.68 -16.25 39.77
N THR A 123 17.54 -17.09 38.75
CA THR A 123 18.09 -16.87 37.41
C THR A 123 17.33 -17.71 36.39
N MET A 124 17.39 -17.26 35.14
CA MET A 124 16.83 -17.93 33.98
C MET A 124 17.77 -17.66 32.80
N ASN A 125 18.18 -18.70 32.08
CA ASN A 125 19.15 -18.57 30.98
C ASN A 125 18.89 -19.65 29.91
N ALA A 126 19.16 -19.31 28.65
CA ALA A 126 19.17 -20.28 27.57
C ALA A 126 20.41 -21.18 27.67
N VAL A 127 20.21 -22.50 27.68
CA VAL A 127 21.29 -23.50 27.70
C VAL A 127 21.01 -24.49 26.57
N GLU A 128 21.82 -24.43 25.51
CA GLU A 128 21.58 -25.18 24.27
C GLU A 128 20.19 -24.86 23.70
N SER A 129 19.31 -25.86 23.52
CA SER A 129 17.92 -25.69 23.07
C SER A 129 16.91 -25.64 24.21
N LYS A 130 17.37 -25.53 25.47
CA LYS A 130 16.55 -25.62 26.68
C LYS A 130 16.64 -24.35 27.51
N LEU A 131 15.59 -24.09 28.28
CA LEU A 131 15.54 -23.00 29.24
C LEU A 131 15.94 -23.54 30.62
N PHE A 132 17.05 -23.08 31.16
CA PHE A 132 17.43 -23.35 32.53
C PHE A 132 16.78 -22.34 33.46
N ILE A 133 16.13 -22.82 34.53
CA ILE A 133 15.53 -21.99 35.57
C ILE A 133 16.00 -22.47 36.95
N SER A 134 16.44 -21.53 37.78
CA SER A 134 16.69 -21.77 39.21
C SER A 134 15.67 -21.02 40.05
N THR A 135 14.91 -21.76 40.86
CA THR A 135 13.91 -21.21 41.77
C THR A 135 14.27 -21.49 43.23
N LYS A 136 13.47 -20.97 44.17
CA LYS A 136 13.59 -21.33 45.59
C LYS A 136 13.44 -22.83 45.84
N LEU A 137 12.70 -23.55 45.00
CA LEU A 137 12.37 -24.96 45.19
C LEU A 137 13.29 -25.89 44.42
N GLU A 138 13.65 -25.52 43.18
CA GLU A 138 14.25 -26.46 42.23
C GLU A 138 15.16 -25.80 41.19
N ASN A 139 15.99 -26.63 40.55
CA ASN A 139 16.78 -26.28 39.37
C ASN A 139 16.30 -27.17 38.21
N VAL A 140 15.76 -26.54 37.17
CA VAL A 140 14.98 -27.21 36.13
C VAL A 140 15.50 -26.83 34.74
N LEU A 141 15.46 -27.79 33.82
CA LEU A 141 15.62 -27.60 32.39
C LEU A 141 14.28 -27.85 31.70
N TYR A 142 13.81 -26.86 30.96
CA TYR A 142 12.61 -26.94 30.16
C TYR A 142 12.97 -27.01 28.67
N ASP A 143 12.49 -28.02 27.97
CA ASP A 143 12.78 -28.26 26.54
C ASP A 143 11.70 -27.73 25.58
N GLY A 144 10.73 -26.97 26.08
CA GLY A 144 9.56 -26.51 25.32
C GLY A 144 8.33 -27.42 25.49
N SER A 145 8.51 -28.64 25.99
CA SER A 145 7.41 -29.58 26.25
C SER A 145 7.32 -29.98 27.72
N LYS A 146 8.46 -30.28 28.34
CA LYS A 146 8.53 -30.84 29.68
C LYS A 146 9.62 -30.16 30.51
N ALA A 147 9.26 -29.85 31.75
CA ALA A 147 10.21 -29.47 32.78
C ALA A 147 10.88 -30.73 33.35
N SER A 148 12.22 -30.77 33.31
CA SER A 148 13.03 -31.87 33.82
C SER A 148 14.01 -31.35 34.87
N PHE A 149 14.12 -32.07 35.99
CA PHE A 149 15.13 -31.76 37.00
C PHE A 149 16.53 -31.99 36.44
N MET A 150 17.51 -31.22 36.91
CA MET A 150 18.93 -31.38 36.54
C MET A 150 19.53 -32.78 36.86
N GLY A 151 18.81 -33.60 37.64
CA GLY A 151 19.12 -35.01 37.88
C GLY A 151 20.14 -35.27 39.00
N ASN A 152 20.45 -36.56 39.20
CA ASN A 152 21.39 -37.01 40.23
C ASN A 152 22.81 -36.52 39.95
N GLY A 153 23.39 -35.77 40.90
CA GLY A 153 24.75 -35.21 40.82
C GLY A 153 24.82 -33.69 40.65
N PHE A 154 23.73 -33.02 40.28
CA PHE A 154 23.66 -31.56 40.34
C PHE A 154 23.38 -31.10 41.78
N PRO A 155 24.14 -30.14 42.35
CA PRO A 155 23.96 -29.76 43.74
C PRO A 155 22.63 -29.03 43.97
N LYS A 156 22.02 -29.25 45.14
CA LYS A 156 20.92 -28.41 45.65
C LYS A 156 21.45 -27.04 46.09
N ALA A 157 21.82 -26.23 45.10
CA ALA A 157 22.35 -24.89 45.28
C ALA A 157 21.46 -23.86 44.59
N LYS A 158 21.43 -22.65 45.14
CA LYS A 158 20.77 -21.49 44.52
C LYS A 158 21.69 -20.99 43.41
N ILE A 159 21.30 -21.21 42.16
CA ILE A 159 22.08 -20.73 41.03
C ILE A 159 21.74 -19.25 40.83
N ARG A 160 22.76 -18.41 40.77
CA ARG A 160 22.65 -16.95 40.63
C ARG A 160 22.71 -16.51 39.19
N ASP A 161 23.47 -17.23 38.39
CA ASP A 161 23.65 -16.96 36.98
C ASP A 161 24.23 -18.19 36.26
N VAL A 162 24.13 -18.20 34.94
CA VAL A 162 24.64 -19.27 34.08
C VAL A 162 25.42 -18.65 32.94
N TYR A 163 26.69 -19.02 32.83
CA TYR A 163 27.55 -18.62 31.74
C TYR A 163 27.61 -19.72 30.69
N VAL A 164 27.33 -19.36 29.44
CA VAL A 164 27.38 -20.26 28.28
C VAL A 164 28.33 -19.68 27.24
N ASN A 165 29.39 -20.41 26.91
CA ASN A 165 30.31 -20.01 25.84
C ASN A 165 30.94 -21.25 25.17
N ASN A 166 30.93 -21.31 23.84
CA ASN A 166 31.53 -22.37 23.02
C ASN A 166 31.18 -23.80 23.50
N GLY A 167 29.91 -24.04 23.84
CA GLY A 167 29.43 -25.33 24.33
C GLY A 167 29.82 -25.66 25.78
N LYS A 168 30.58 -24.80 26.45
CA LYS A 168 30.86 -24.90 27.89
C LYS A 168 29.76 -24.15 28.66
N THR A 169 29.02 -24.88 29.49
CA THR A 169 28.05 -24.31 30.42
C THR A 169 28.62 -24.33 31.84
N VAL A 170 28.57 -23.18 32.51
CA VAL A 170 29.05 -22.97 33.87
C VAL A 170 27.92 -22.36 34.70
N TYR A 171 27.45 -23.09 35.71
CA TYR A 171 26.42 -22.63 36.64
C TYR A 171 27.09 -22.04 37.89
N LEU A 172 26.69 -20.82 38.24
CA LEU A 172 27.27 -20.10 39.36
C LEU A 172 26.35 -20.16 40.57
N ALA A 173 26.84 -20.61 41.71
CA ALA A 173 26.18 -20.49 43.00
C ALA A 173 27.06 -19.68 43.94
N ASP A 174 26.47 -19.05 44.97
CA ASP A 174 27.11 -18.13 45.93
C ASP A 174 28.66 -18.19 45.98
N ASN A 175 29.31 -19.32 46.31
CA ASN A 175 30.76 -19.49 46.27
C ASN A 175 31.23 -20.74 45.48
N LYS A 176 30.41 -21.23 44.57
CA LYS A 176 30.65 -22.48 43.83
C LYS A 176 30.48 -22.28 42.34
N VAL A 177 31.35 -22.93 41.58
CA VAL A 177 31.28 -23.03 40.13
C VAL A 177 30.96 -24.47 39.79
N ILE A 178 29.91 -24.68 39.00
CA ILE A 178 29.43 -26.01 38.65
C ILE A 178 29.51 -26.16 37.13
N TYR A 179 30.17 -27.20 36.65
CA TYR A 179 30.28 -27.45 35.22
C TYR A 179 30.25 -28.95 34.93
N LYS A 180 29.92 -29.30 33.69
CA LYS A 180 29.82 -30.71 33.26
C LYS A 180 31.18 -31.21 32.77
N LYS A 181 31.64 -32.37 33.27
CA LYS A 181 32.83 -33.09 32.79
C LYS A 181 32.43 -34.52 32.41
N GLY A 182 32.30 -34.79 31.11
CA GLY A 182 31.67 -36.01 30.61
C GLY A 182 30.19 -36.07 30.98
N ASN A 183 29.74 -37.14 31.63
CA ASN A 183 28.34 -37.30 32.08
C ASN A 183 28.10 -36.87 33.54
N LYS A 184 29.09 -36.29 34.23
CA LYS A 184 28.97 -35.89 35.65
C LYS A 184 29.12 -34.38 35.82
N TYR A 185 28.40 -33.83 36.79
CA TYR A 185 28.60 -32.46 37.25
C TYR A 185 29.76 -32.43 38.26
N VAL A 186 30.67 -31.48 38.06
CA VAL A 186 31.77 -31.18 38.97
C VAL A 186 31.43 -29.89 39.69
N VAL A 187 31.57 -29.90 41.02
CA VAL A 187 31.36 -28.74 41.88
C VAL A 187 32.71 -28.27 42.39
N GLU A 188 33.11 -27.07 42.00
CA GLU A 188 34.33 -26.42 42.45
C GLU A 188 33.98 -25.34 43.48
N ASN A 189 34.58 -25.39 44.67
CA ASN A 189 34.44 -24.32 45.66
C ASN A 189 35.51 -23.27 45.42
N ILE A 190 35.11 -22.02 45.28
CA ILE A 190 36.03 -20.90 45.10
C ILE A 190 36.26 -20.25 46.46
N ASP A 191 37.52 -20.23 46.90
CA ASP A 191 37.93 -19.57 48.13
C ASP A 191 38.33 -18.12 47.84
N PHE A 192 37.49 -17.19 48.28
CA PHE A 192 37.76 -15.76 48.23
C PHE A 192 38.39 -15.35 49.56
N GLU A 193 39.72 -15.48 49.67
CA GLU A 193 40.64 -15.44 50.84
C GLU A 193 40.35 -14.45 52.00
N SER A 194 39.29 -13.64 51.99
CA SER A 194 38.93 -12.75 53.10
C SER A 194 37.44 -12.36 53.21
N SER A 195 36.51 -12.97 52.48
CA SER A 195 35.12 -12.54 52.59
C SER A 195 34.07 -13.59 52.24
N LYS A 196 32.91 -13.53 52.92
CA LYS A 196 31.65 -14.17 52.47
C LYS A 196 31.16 -13.56 51.14
N ALA A 197 32.03 -13.45 50.14
CA ALA A 197 31.75 -12.96 48.80
C ALA A 197 30.79 -13.93 48.12
N LYS A 198 29.83 -13.35 47.40
CA LYS A 198 28.89 -14.11 46.58
C LYS A 198 29.12 -13.76 45.13
N ILE A 199 29.36 -14.78 44.31
CA ILE A 199 29.43 -14.70 42.86
C ILE A 199 28.07 -14.21 42.35
N LYS A 200 28.13 -13.19 41.50
CA LYS A 200 26.97 -12.58 40.84
C LYS A 200 27.07 -12.71 39.33
N SER A 201 28.27 -12.58 38.80
CA SER A 201 28.58 -12.68 37.37
C SER A 201 29.94 -13.37 37.17
N TYR A 202 30.12 -13.97 36.00
CA TYR A 202 31.33 -14.66 35.61
C TYR A 202 31.57 -14.49 34.12
N TYR A 203 32.83 -14.32 33.76
CA TYR A 203 33.23 -14.30 32.37
C TYR A 203 34.58 -14.99 32.19
N SER A 204 34.75 -15.76 31.12
CA SER A 204 36.02 -16.46 30.85
C SER A 204 36.47 -16.26 29.42
N PHE A 205 37.68 -15.72 29.25
CA PHE A 205 38.28 -15.44 27.95
C PHE A 205 39.79 -15.66 27.99
N ASN A 206 40.34 -16.23 26.91
CA ASN A 206 41.76 -16.56 26.77
C ASN A 206 42.36 -17.32 27.97
N GLY A 207 41.57 -18.20 28.61
CA GLY A 207 42.02 -19.00 29.75
C GLY A 207 42.09 -18.25 31.08
N ILE A 208 41.63 -17.00 31.13
CA ILE A 208 41.47 -16.20 32.35
C ILE A 208 39.99 -16.15 32.72
N GLU A 209 39.69 -16.57 33.94
CA GLU A 209 38.37 -16.48 34.55
C GLU A 209 38.26 -15.20 35.37
N HIS A 210 37.18 -14.46 35.19
CA HIS A 210 36.85 -13.27 35.96
C HIS A 210 35.57 -13.53 36.75
N PHE A 211 35.61 -13.23 38.05
CA PHE A 211 34.49 -13.41 38.96
C PHE A 211 34.05 -12.05 39.50
N GLY A 212 32.82 -11.66 39.15
CA GLY A 212 32.15 -10.51 39.73
C GLY A 212 31.44 -10.94 41.00
N THR A 213 31.82 -10.33 42.13
CA THR A 213 31.25 -10.68 43.43
C THR A 213 30.70 -9.45 44.17
N SER A 214 29.91 -9.70 45.21
CA SER A 214 29.46 -8.64 46.13
C SER A 214 30.59 -7.88 46.84
N LYS A 215 31.83 -8.37 46.78
CA LYS A 215 32.99 -7.84 47.53
C LYS A 215 34.29 -7.86 46.71
N GLY A 216 34.18 -7.72 45.39
CA GLY A 216 35.35 -7.59 44.53
C GLY A 216 35.16 -8.13 43.12
N LEU A 217 36.02 -7.61 42.23
CA LEU A 217 36.35 -8.23 40.96
C LEU A 217 37.59 -9.09 41.16
N TRP A 218 37.48 -10.38 40.87
CA TRP A 218 38.56 -11.36 41.03
C TRP A 218 38.92 -11.96 39.68
N SER A 219 40.16 -12.41 39.53
CA SER A 219 40.62 -13.13 38.33
C SER A 219 41.49 -14.32 38.68
N ARG A 220 41.47 -15.34 37.81
CA ARG A 220 42.30 -16.53 37.91
C ARG A 220 42.69 -17.03 36.52
N SER A 221 43.98 -17.30 36.30
CA SER A 221 44.47 -18.04 35.14
C SER A 221 44.50 -19.55 35.44
N LYS A 222 44.54 -20.38 34.40
CA LYS A 222 44.70 -21.84 34.54
C LYS A 222 45.97 -22.17 35.35
N ASN A 223 45.80 -22.83 36.50
CA ASN A 223 46.85 -23.21 37.46
C ASN A 223 47.40 -22.08 38.36
N GLU A 224 46.80 -20.89 38.36
CA GLU A 224 47.17 -19.81 39.28
C GLU A 224 46.18 -19.68 40.45
N LYS A 225 46.64 -19.08 41.55
CA LYS A 225 45.75 -18.71 42.67
C LYS A 225 44.81 -17.58 42.26
N LEU A 226 43.62 -17.57 42.85
CA LEU A 226 42.64 -16.52 42.67
C LEU A 226 43.19 -15.18 43.20
N LYS A 227 43.08 -14.11 42.40
CA LYS A 227 43.61 -12.78 42.75
C LYS A 227 42.50 -11.75 42.77
N LEU A 228 42.46 -10.91 43.82
CA LEU A 228 41.60 -9.73 43.87
C LEU A 228 42.16 -8.62 42.97
N ILE A 229 41.40 -8.20 41.95
CA ILE A 229 41.76 -7.06 41.10
C ILE A 229 41.38 -5.74 41.81
N LYS A 230 40.14 -5.66 42.33
CA LYS A 230 39.63 -4.47 43.01
C LYS A 230 38.47 -4.83 43.93
N ASN A 231 38.44 -4.22 45.13
CA ASN A 231 37.31 -4.33 46.05
C ASN A 231 36.16 -3.40 45.65
N ILE A 232 35.21 -3.93 44.87
CA ILE A 232 34.00 -3.26 44.33
C ILE A 232 32.83 -4.25 44.30
N ASP A 233 31.59 -3.77 44.43
CA ASP A 233 30.38 -4.62 44.31
C ASP A 233 30.00 -4.74 42.83
N VAL A 234 30.42 -5.84 42.20
CA VAL A 234 30.22 -6.13 40.77
C VAL A 234 28.85 -6.77 40.57
N LEU A 235 28.11 -6.30 39.58
CA LEU A 235 26.77 -6.79 39.24
C LEU A 235 26.82 -7.60 37.95
N SER A 236 27.33 -7.01 36.87
CA SER A 236 27.47 -7.64 35.55
C SER A 236 28.91 -7.60 35.06
N LEU A 237 29.26 -8.58 34.22
CA LEU A 237 30.52 -8.67 33.52
C LEU A 237 30.22 -9.00 32.07
N GLU A 238 30.72 -8.17 31.15
CA GLU A 238 30.52 -8.39 29.73
C GLU A 238 31.78 -8.02 28.95
N HIS A 239 32.00 -8.58 27.76
CA HIS A 239 33.28 -8.48 27.08
C HIS A 239 33.14 -8.16 25.60
N ASN A 240 33.87 -7.15 25.14
CA ASN A 240 33.97 -6.84 23.72
C ASN A 240 35.03 -7.75 23.05
N ARG A 241 34.81 -8.13 21.79
CA ARG A 241 35.80 -8.78 20.89
C ARG A 241 37.21 -8.14 20.89
N SER A 242 37.34 -6.88 21.32
CA SER A 242 38.60 -6.12 21.45
C SER A 242 39.38 -6.34 22.77
N ASN A 243 39.17 -7.47 23.45
CA ASN A 243 39.86 -7.85 24.70
C ASN A 243 39.69 -6.83 25.85
N THR A 244 38.51 -6.20 25.94
CA THR A 244 38.15 -5.25 27.00
C THR A 244 36.96 -5.81 27.75
N LEU A 245 37.13 -6.03 29.05
CA LEU A 245 36.07 -6.49 29.96
C LEU A 245 35.39 -5.27 30.58
N TYR A 246 34.09 -5.13 30.32
CA TYR A 246 33.21 -4.15 30.94
C TYR A 246 32.67 -4.71 32.25
N VAL A 247 32.67 -3.87 33.28
CA VAL A 247 32.37 -4.27 34.65
C VAL A 247 31.30 -3.35 35.21
N GLY A 248 30.06 -3.80 35.19
CA GLY A 248 28.94 -3.11 35.83
C GLY A 248 29.02 -3.27 37.35
N THR A 249 28.82 -2.17 38.08
CA THR A 249 28.92 -2.17 39.55
C THR A 249 27.76 -1.43 40.18
N LYS A 250 27.62 -1.50 41.50
CA LYS A 250 26.66 -0.64 42.24
C LYS A 250 26.93 0.87 42.15
N LYS A 251 28.14 1.28 41.74
CA LYS A 251 28.58 2.68 41.72
C LYS A 251 29.21 3.03 40.37
N GLY A 252 28.45 2.82 39.31
CA GLY A 252 28.83 3.03 37.92
C GLY A 252 29.54 1.84 37.31
N MET A 253 30.47 2.12 36.41
CA MET A 253 31.12 1.11 35.59
C MET A 253 32.64 1.24 35.62
N TYR A 254 33.32 0.11 35.37
CA TYR A 254 34.74 0.05 35.11
C TYR A 254 34.98 -0.72 33.81
N TYR A 255 36.16 -0.56 33.24
CA TYR A 255 36.63 -1.41 32.16
C TYR A 255 38.06 -1.88 32.46
N LEU A 256 38.33 -3.13 32.15
CA LEU A 256 39.63 -3.76 32.27
C LEU A 256 40.18 -3.97 30.85
N LYS A 257 41.24 -3.23 30.51
CA LYS A 257 41.94 -3.33 29.23
C LYS A 257 43.43 -3.50 29.48
N ASN A 258 44.05 -4.49 28.85
CA ASN A 258 45.48 -4.79 29.01
C ASN A 258 45.92 -4.91 30.49
N GLY A 259 45.08 -5.54 31.34
CA GLY A 259 45.35 -5.72 32.78
C GLY A 259 45.16 -4.48 33.65
N LYS A 260 44.88 -3.30 33.08
CA LYS A 260 44.61 -2.07 33.82
C LYS A 260 43.10 -1.85 33.97
N LEU A 261 42.61 -1.90 35.20
CA LEU A 261 41.24 -1.53 35.52
C LEU A 261 41.13 0.00 35.63
N SER A 262 40.28 0.59 34.81
CA SER A 262 40.01 2.03 34.80
C SER A 262 38.54 2.28 35.07
N ARG A 263 38.23 3.33 35.83
CA ARG A 263 36.84 3.75 36.04
C ARG A 263 36.30 4.34 34.74
N TYR A 264 35.06 4.01 34.44
CA TYR A 264 34.37 4.53 33.28
C TYR A 264 33.89 5.96 33.56
N SER A 265 34.17 6.90 32.67
CA SER A 265 33.79 8.30 32.83
C SER A 265 33.52 8.91 31.46
N PRO A 266 32.29 8.78 30.94
CA PRO A 266 31.95 9.26 29.60
C PRO A 266 31.89 10.79 29.61
N ASN A 267 32.58 11.43 28.65
CA ASN A 267 32.63 12.89 28.54
C ASN A 267 31.33 13.49 27.98
N THR A 268 30.62 12.72 27.14
CA THR A 268 29.43 13.15 26.38
C THR A 268 28.11 12.81 27.07
N LEU A 269 28.15 12.13 28.21
CA LEU A 269 26.95 11.74 28.94
C LEU A 269 26.38 12.95 29.70
N LYS A 270 25.12 13.30 29.43
CA LYS A 270 24.42 14.40 30.13
C LYS A 270 24.26 14.13 31.63
N SER A 271 24.21 12.86 32.04
CA SER A 271 24.08 12.48 33.45
C SER A 271 25.39 12.65 34.21
N LYS A 272 25.43 13.66 35.11
CA LYS A 272 26.57 13.91 36.01
C LYS A 272 26.78 12.80 37.06
N ASP A 273 25.85 11.87 37.19
CA ASP A 273 25.79 10.88 38.26
C ASP A 273 25.89 9.41 37.79
N PHE A 274 26.19 9.12 36.52
CA PHE A 274 26.36 7.73 36.04
C PHE A 274 27.29 6.89 36.92
N ASN A 275 28.34 7.53 37.44
CA ASN A 275 29.30 6.93 38.36
C ASN A 275 28.77 6.64 39.78
N LYS A 276 27.50 6.93 40.07
CA LYS A 276 26.86 6.68 41.37
C LYS A 276 25.71 5.66 41.27
N ILE A 277 25.45 5.12 40.09
CA ILE A 277 24.25 4.35 39.79
C ILE A 277 24.61 2.89 39.57
N PRO A 278 23.77 1.95 40.03
CA PRO A 278 23.96 0.55 39.71
C PRO A 278 23.80 0.29 38.21
N VAL A 279 24.80 -0.33 37.59
CA VAL A 279 24.70 -0.92 36.24
C VAL A 279 24.47 -2.41 36.43
N ASN A 280 23.22 -2.83 36.24
CA ASN A 280 22.77 -4.18 36.55
C ASN A 280 23.15 -5.18 35.46
N ASP A 281 23.16 -4.73 34.22
CA ASP A 281 23.37 -5.57 33.04
C ASP A 281 23.99 -4.76 31.90
N ILE A 282 24.73 -5.45 31.04
CA ILE A 282 25.44 -4.88 29.89
C ILE A 282 25.26 -5.85 28.73
N GLU A 283 24.69 -5.38 27.62
CA GLU A 283 24.40 -6.23 26.47
C GLU A 283 24.99 -5.64 25.19
N PHE A 284 25.71 -6.45 24.41
CA PHE A 284 26.27 -6.06 23.12
C PHE A 284 25.31 -6.47 22.00
N ILE A 285 24.77 -5.50 21.26
CA ILE A 285 23.91 -5.79 20.10
C ILE A 285 24.76 -6.19 18.91
N ASP A 286 25.86 -5.47 18.73
CA ASP A 286 26.88 -5.74 17.73
C ASP A 286 28.28 -5.29 18.23
N LYS A 287 29.21 -5.05 17.31
CA LYS A 287 30.60 -4.67 17.63
C LYS A 287 30.73 -3.23 18.16
N TYR A 288 29.79 -2.35 17.84
CA TYR A 288 29.83 -0.91 18.09
C TYR A 288 28.72 -0.46 19.06
N GLU A 289 27.56 -1.14 19.09
CA GLU A 289 26.41 -0.77 19.92
C GLU A 289 26.30 -1.59 21.22
N ILE A 290 26.24 -0.88 22.35
CA ILE A 290 26.15 -1.45 23.70
C ILE A 290 24.98 -0.85 24.46
N TRP A 291 24.23 -1.68 25.17
CA TRP A 291 23.17 -1.26 26.09
C TRP A 291 23.58 -1.48 27.54
N TYR A 292 23.21 -0.52 28.38
CA TYR A 292 23.49 -0.53 29.82
C TYR A 292 22.19 -0.43 30.60
N ALA A 293 21.80 -1.52 31.26
CA ALA A 293 20.70 -1.52 32.22
C ALA A 293 21.11 -0.80 33.49
N THR A 294 20.45 0.32 33.83
CA THR A 294 20.73 1.02 35.08
C THR A 294 19.56 0.99 36.04
N PHE A 295 19.86 1.06 37.33
CA PHE A 295 18.85 1.10 38.38
C PHE A 295 18.63 2.54 38.86
N GLY A 296 17.69 3.24 38.21
CA GLY A 296 17.23 4.58 38.61
C GLY A 296 17.38 5.66 37.55
N GLN A 297 18.11 5.41 36.46
CA GLN A 297 18.24 6.35 35.34
C GLN A 297 17.83 5.75 33.98
N GLY A 298 17.16 4.60 34.01
CA GLY A 298 16.70 3.94 32.79
C GLY A 298 17.83 3.21 32.08
N LEU A 299 17.82 3.28 30.77
CA LEU A 299 18.61 2.46 29.87
C LEU A 299 19.51 3.38 29.04
N PHE A 300 20.79 3.05 28.91
CA PHE A 300 21.70 3.82 28.05
C PHE A 300 22.13 2.99 26.86
N LEU A 301 22.14 3.61 25.69
CA LEU A 301 22.74 3.09 24.47
C LEU A 301 24.05 3.85 24.21
N GLN A 302 25.12 3.13 23.89
CA GLN A 302 26.38 3.70 23.41
C GLN A 302 26.73 3.17 22.03
N ASP A 303 27.04 4.08 21.10
CA ASP A 303 27.75 3.78 19.85
C ASP A 303 29.24 4.14 20.01
N LEU A 304 30.10 3.12 20.03
CA LEU A 304 31.55 3.25 20.23
C LEU A 304 32.33 3.69 18.99
N GLY A 305 31.77 3.51 17.79
CA GLY A 305 32.56 3.37 16.57
C GLY A 305 32.34 4.44 15.53
N THR A 306 31.11 4.97 15.44
CA THR A 306 30.75 5.75 14.24
C THR A 306 31.18 7.20 14.31
N ILE A 307 30.98 7.86 15.45
CA ILE A 307 31.33 9.27 15.64
C ILE A 307 32.02 9.47 16.99
N GLN A 308 33.13 10.20 16.99
CA GLN A 308 33.84 10.63 18.19
C GLN A 308 33.93 12.15 18.27
N ASN A 309 33.49 12.71 19.38
CA ASN A 309 33.49 14.17 19.59
C ASN A 309 34.64 14.62 20.50
N PHE A 310 35.18 15.80 20.17
CA PHE A 310 36.22 16.50 20.91
C PHE A 310 35.80 17.95 21.12
N ASP A 311 35.72 18.36 22.39
CA ASP A 311 35.23 19.68 22.79
C ASP A 311 36.23 20.42 23.69
N GLN A 312 35.75 21.46 24.38
CA GLN A 312 36.54 22.22 25.36
C GLN A 312 37.11 21.38 26.51
N ASN A 313 36.43 20.30 26.92
CA ASN A 313 36.88 19.40 27.98
C ASN A 313 38.05 18.52 27.50
N ASP A 314 38.13 18.28 26.20
CA ASP A 314 39.26 17.60 25.54
C ASP A 314 40.40 18.57 25.16
N GLY A 315 40.30 19.84 25.55
CA GLY A 315 41.30 20.89 25.30
C GLY A 315 41.08 21.70 24.02
N LEU A 316 40.02 21.42 23.24
CA LEU A 316 39.68 22.17 22.03
C LEU A 316 38.77 23.35 22.37
N LYS A 317 39.37 24.47 22.79
CA LYS A 317 38.64 25.72 23.06
C LYS A 317 38.60 26.58 21.81
N SER A 318 37.81 26.19 20.81
CA SER A 318 37.75 26.90 19.51
C SER A 318 37.31 28.36 19.61
N GLY A 319 36.52 28.71 20.64
CA GLY A 319 35.95 30.05 20.77
C GLY A 319 34.88 30.36 19.71
N GLY A 320 34.25 29.32 19.16
CA GLY A 320 33.24 29.40 18.10
C GLY A 320 33.48 28.36 17.01
N MET A 321 33.09 28.73 15.78
CA MET A 321 33.26 27.90 14.59
C MET A 321 34.74 27.53 14.36
N VAL A 322 34.97 26.26 14.03
CA VAL A 322 36.20 25.84 13.33
C VAL A 322 36.06 26.28 11.88
N PHE A 323 36.98 27.12 11.41
CA PHE A 323 36.90 27.72 10.09
C PHE A 323 37.54 26.85 9.00
N ASP A 324 38.63 26.18 9.32
CA ASP A 324 39.33 25.32 8.37
C ASP A 324 40.18 24.25 9.08
N MET A 325 40.50 23.17 8.37
CA MET A 325 41.35 22.08 8.85
C MET A 325 42.23 21.49 7.75
N VAL A 326 43.53 21.43 8.02
CA VAL A 326 44.51 20.82 7.11
C VAL A 326 45.27 19.67 7.74
N ASN A 327 45.56 18.65 6.95
CA ASN A 327 46.41 17.53 7.37
C ASN A 327 47.86 17.81 6.95
N TRP A 328 48.78 17.80 7.91
CA TRP A 328 50.20 18.06 7.67
C TRP A 328 51.09 17.26 8.61
N LYS A 329 52.09 16.56 8.04
CA LYS A 329 53.06 15.72 8.77
C LYS A 329 52.39 14.76 9.79
N GLY A 330 51.27 14.14 9.40
CA GLY A 330 50.54 13.16 10.21
C GLY A 330 49.69 13.73 11.35
N LYS A 331 49.51 15.05 11.39
CA LYS A 331 48.63 15.75 12.33
C LYS A 331 47.56 16.53 11.57
N THR A 332 46.43 16.80 12.21
CA THR A 332 45.43 17.73 11.69
C THR A 332 45.57 19.05 12.44
N TYR A 333 45.75 20.14 11.70
CA TYR A 333 45.76 21.49 12.25
C TYR A 333 44.38 22.10 12.07
N ILE A 334 43.91 22.80 13.10
CA ILE A 334 42.53 23.30 13.21
C ILE A 334 42.57 24.82 13.39
N ALA A 335 42.03 25.55 12.42
CA ALA A 335 41.90 27.01 12.45
C ALA A 335 40.65 27.42 13.23
N THR A 336 40.81 28.35 14.17
CA THR A 336 39.73 28.79 15.06
C THR A 336 39.81 30.30 15.33
N LYS A 337 38.84 30.85 16.09
CA LYS A 337 38.91 32.22 16.64
C LYS A 337 39.91 32.36 17.79
N ASN A 338 40.37 31.24 18.36
CA ASN A 338 41.23 31.21 19.53
C ASN A 338 42.61 30.63 19.20
N GLY A 339 43.10 30.75 17.97
CA GLY A 339 44.42 30.32 17.53
C GLY A 339 44.40 28.97 16.81
N LEU A 340 45.59 28.40 16.65
CA LEU A 340 45.83 27.16 15.90
C LEU A 340 45.94 25.98 16.86
N PHE A 341 45.12 24.95 16.68
CA PHE A 341 45.22 23.70 17.44
C PHE A 341 45.84 22.61 16.58
N ALA A 342 46.68 21.76 17.18
CA ALA A 342 47.23 20.57 16.52
C ALA A 342 46.64 19.30 17.13
N PHE A 343 45.84 18.57 16.36
CA PHE A 343 45.20 17.31 16.72
C PHE A 343 46.01 16.11 16.21
N SER A 344 46.28 15.15 17.09
CA SER A 344 47.05 13.95 16.76
C SER A 344 46.74 12.82 17.74
N GLY A 345 46.55 11.60 17.24
CA GLY A 345 46.37 10.41 18.08
C GLY A 345 45.16 10.50 19.02
N GLY A 346 44.06 11.12 18.57
CA GLY A 346 42.84 11.26 19.36
C GLY A 346 42.91 12.30 20.48
N ASN A 347 43.89 13.23 20.44
CA ASN A 347 44.03 14.27 21.46
C ASN A 347 44.51 15.59 20.84
N ILE A 348 44.21 16.69 21.51
CA ILE A 348 44.80 18.01 21.23
C ILE A 348 46.23 18.01 21.80
N SER A 349 47.21 18.06 20.89
CA SER A 349 48.63 17.95 21.23
C SER A 349 49.30 19.29 21.51
N LYS A 350 48.86 20.36 20.83
CA LYS A 350 49.39 21.73 20.99
C LYS A 350 48.32 22.78 20.69
N HIS A 351 48.50 23.95 21.28
CA HIS A 351 47.69 25.14 21.05
C HIS A 351 48.62 26.34 20.87
N TYR A 352 48.59 26.97 19.70
CA TYR A 352 49.37 28.16 19.38
C TYR A 352 48.45 29.37 19.34
N LYS A 353 48.90 30.46 19.95
CA LYS A 353 48.23 31.76 19.96
C LYS A 353 49.22 32.86 19.56
N LYS A 354 48.74 34.09 19.57
CA LYS A 354 49.51 35.31 19.32
C LYS A 354 50.76 35.40 20.21
N GLU A 355 50.65 34.97 21.46
CA GLU A 355 51.78 34.96 22.40
C GLU A 355 52.91 34.00 21.96
N GLN A 356 52.62 33.02 21.09
CA GLN A 356 53.58 32.09 20.51
C GLN A 356 54.02 32.47 19.07
N GLY A 357 53.66 33.68 18.60
CA GLY A 357 54.14 34.21 17.32
C GLY A 357 53.12 34.26 16.19
N LEU A 358 51.89 33.78 16.38
CA LEU A 358 50.81 34.01 15.40
C LEU A 358 50.52 35.51 15.24
N PRO A 359 50.17 36.01 14.04
CA PRO A 359 49.89 37.43 13.84
C PRO A 359 48.52 37.83 14.41
N SER A 360 47.59 36.88 14.51
CA SER A 360 46.29 36.98 15.17
C SER A 360 45.82 35.60 15.64
N ASN A 361 44.98 35.57 16.67
CA ASN A 361 44.30 34.35 17.11
C ASN A 361 43.14 33.95 16.19
N ILE A 362 42.62 34.86 15.37
CA ILE A 362 41.55 34.54 14.42
C ILE A 362 42.20 34.12 13.10
N ILE A 363 42.18 32.82 12.86
CA ILE A 363 42.64 32.16 11.63
C ILE A 363 41.39 31.81 10.82
N LEU A 364 41.34 32.23 9.56
CA LEU A 364 40.16 32.09 8.71
C LEU A 364 40.30 30.98 7.67
N ASP A 365 41.51 30.70 7.24
CA ASP A 365 41.78 29.71 6.20
C ASP A 365 43.24 29.22 6.30
N MET A 366 43.52 28.00 5.83
CA MET A 366 44.84 27.41 5.80
C MET A 366 45.04 26.58 4.55
N ASP A 367 46.28 26.51 4.06
CA ASP A 367 46.59 25.60 2.95
C ASP A 367 47.99 25.02 3.04
N THR A 368 48.10 23.78 2.54
CA THR A 368 49.30 22.95 2.48
C THR A 368 49.03 21.75 1.56
N TYR A 369 50.09 21.12 1.06
CA TYR A 369 50.01 19.84 0.36
C TYR A 369 51.17 18.92 0.73
N ASP A 370 51.07 17.65 0.33
CA ASP A 370 52.09 16.64 0.63
C ASP A 370 53.45 17.02 0.00
N GLY A 371 54.49 17.13 0.84
CA GLY A 371 55.83 17.53 0.43
C GLY A 371 56.16 19.01 0.69
N LEU A 372 55.18 19.82 1.09
CA LEU A 372 55.43 21.18 1.56
C LEU A 372 55.87 21.19 3.03
N ASP A 373 56.94 21.93 3.33
CA ASP A 373 57.51 22.01 4.69
C ASP A 373 56.82 23.00 5.63
N PHE A 374 55.73 23.62 5.17
CA PHE A 374 55.06 24.68 5.92
C PHE A 374 53.56 24.63 5.70
N ILE A 375 52.82 25.19 6.66
CA ILE A 375 51.41 25.53 6.53
C ILE A 375 51.30 27.04 6.32
N TRP A 376 50.51 27.47 5.35
CA TRP A 376 50.15 28.87 5.19
C TRP A 376 48.83 29.16 5.90
N LEU A 377 48.78 30.29 6.60
CA LEU A 377 47.66 30.69 7.46
C LEU A 377 47.15 32.06 7.02
N ALA A 378 45.88 32.16 6.65
CA ALA A 378 45.17 33.42 6.50
C ALA A 378 44.58 33.84 7.86
N THR A 379 44.83 35.09 8.27
CA THR A 379 44.37 35.59 9.56
C THR A 379 43.68 36.95 9.45
N SER A 380 43.03 37.35 10.53
CA SER A 380 42.48 38.72 10.66
C SER A 380 43.52 39.85 10.71
N ASN A 381 44.82 39.52 10.71
CA ASN A 381 45.91 40.49 10.75
C ASN A 381 47.11 40.08 9.88
N GLY A 382 46.83 39.66 8.65
CA GLY A 382 47.82 39.28 7.64
C GLY A 382 47.89 37.76 7.44
N ILE A 383 48.98 37.31 6.83
CA ILE A 383 49.25 35.88 6.60
C ILE A 383 50.46 35.43 7.40
N SER A 384 50.54 34.13 7.69
CA SER A 384 51.71 33.53 8.34
C SER A 384 52.11 32.24 7.66
N LYS A 385 53.42 32.03 7.55
CA LYS A 385 54.04 30.75 7.20
C LYS A 385 54.46 30.05 8.49
N PHE A 386 54.06 28.79 8.66
CA PHE A 386 54.31 28.01 9.89
C PHE A 386 55.05 26.71 9.58
N ASP A 387 56.18 26.48 10.26
CA ASP A 387 57.06 25.31 10.02
C ASP A 387 56.86 24.16 11.03
N GLY A 388 55.80 24.22 11.86
CA GLY A 388 55.57 23.30 12.98
C GLY A 388 56.08 23.81 14.33
N THR A 389 56.98 24.78 14.32
CA THR A 389 57.64 25.35 15.51
C THR A 389 57.59 26.87 15.57
N SER A 390 57.77 27.55 14.46
CA SER A 390 57.91 29.00 14.35
C SER A 390 56.99 29.60 13.29
N PHE A 391 56.69 30.89 13.43
CA PHE A 391 55.82 31.66 12.55
C PHE A 391 56.61 32.79 11.87
N ILE A 392 56.47 32.90 10.55
CA ILE A 392 56.95 34.04 9.77
C ILE A 392 55.72 34.82 9.29
N ASN A 393 55.56 36.04 9.79
CA ASN A 393 54.36 36.85 9.60
C ASN A 393 54.54 37.91 8.52
N TYR A 394 53.53 38.05 7.67
CA TYR A 394 53.46 39.09 6.65
C TYR A 394 52.20 39.92 6.89
N SER A 395 52.39 41.22 7.12
CA SER A 395 51.32 42.15 7.46
C SER A 395 51.19 43.25 6.42
N LYS A 396 50.16 44.10 6.56
CA LYS A 396 49.96 45.26 5.69
C LYS A 396 51.18 46.20 5.66
N ASN A 397 51.88 46.33 6.79
CA ASN A 397 53.08 47.18 6.89
C ASN A 397 54.30 46.57 6.18
N LEU A 398 54.24 45.29 5.79
CA LEU A 398 55.29 44.56 5.08
C LEU A 398 54.94 44.36 3.59
N GLY A 399 53.98 45.13 3.06
CA GLY A 399 53.61 45.12 1.64
C GLY A 399 52.36 44.30 1.28
N LEU A 400 51.75 43.60 2.23
CA LEU A 400 50.49 42.89 1.98
C LEU A 400 49.34 43.89 1.69
N PRO A 401 48.55 43.75 0.61
CA PRO A 401 47.51 44.73 0.26
C PRO A 401 46.35 44.84 1.25
N ALA A 402 46.09 43.81 2.05
CA ALA A 402 44.99 43.74 3.01
C ALA A 402 45.46 43.34 4.41
N LYS A 403 44.76 43.85 5.45
CA LYS A 403 44.97 43.42 6.83
C LYS A 403 44.21 42.11 7.13
N LEU A 404 42.97 42.03 6.68
CA LEU A 404 42.11 40.85 6.83
C LEU A 404 42.26 40.02 5.56
N VAL A 405 42.77 38.80 5.71
CA VAL A 405 42.91 37.84 4.62
C VAL A 405 41.90 36.73 4.83
N THR A 406 41.03 36.52 3.84
CA THR A 406 39.87 35.62 3.91
C THR A 406 40.15 34.25 3.34
N ALA A 407 41.06 34.15 2.37
CA ALA A 407 41.42 32.91 1.70
C ALA A 407 42.93 32.84 1.45
N ILE A 408 43.50 31.65 1.43
CA ILE A 408 44.89 31.39 1.09
C ILE A 408 45.00 30.07 0.31
N HIS A 409 45.76 30.09 -0.77
CA HIS A 409 46.00 28.90 -1.58
C HIS A 409 47.46 28.81 -1.99
N VAL A 410 48.09 27.67 -1.75
CA VAL A 410 49.46 27.41 -2.20
C VAL A 410 49.41 26.84 -3.62
N ASP A 411 50.11 27.48 -4.54
CA ASP A 411 50.17 27.01 -5.92
C ASP A 411 50.89 25.65 -6.00
N LYS A 412 50.19 24.63 -6.50
CA LYS A 412 50.69 23.25 -6.54
C LYS A 412 51.70 23.03 -7.67
N ILE A 413 51.78 23.93 -8.64
CA ILE A 413 52.75 23.89 -9.73
C ILE A 413 53.99 24.69 -9.36
N LYS A 414 53.81 25.84 -8.71
CA LYS A 414 54.88 26.74 -8.27
C LYS A 414 54.89 26.83 -6.75
N SER A 415 55.58 25.91 -6.09
CA SER A 415 55.59 25.77 -4.62
C SER A 415 55.98 27.03 -3.82
N ASN A 416 56.66 27.99 -4.43
CA ASN A 416 57.02 29.28 -3.82
C ASN A 416 55.95 30.38 -4.03
N THR A 417 54.85 30.08 -4.73
CA THR A 417 53.77 31.01 -5.01
C THR A 417 52.57 30.72 -4.12
N VAL A 418 52.04 31.77 -3.51
CA VAL A 418 50.84 31.72 -2.68
C VAL A 418 49.86 32.77 -3.17
N TRP A 419 48.61 32.39 -3.29
CA TRP A 419 47.50 33.24 -3.65
C TRP A 419 46.68 33.55 -2.41
N THR A 420 46.27 34.80 -2.24
CA THR A 420 45.49 35.23 -1.08
C THR A 420 44.30 36.06 -1.51
N GLY A 421 43.17 35.84 -0.85
CA GLY A 421 41.94 36.59 -1.04
C GLY A 421 41.72 37.58 0.09
N SER A 422 41.01 38.67 -0.20
CA SER A 422 40.59 39.65 0.79
C SER A 422 39.16 40.12 0.53
N GLU A 423 38.53 40.75 1.51
CA GLU A 423 37.17 41.30 1.35
C GLU A 423 37.09 42.52 0.42
N LYS A 424 38.20 43.24 0.24
CA LYS A 424 38.19 44.57 -0.42
C LYS A 424 39.35 44.82 -1.38
N SER A 425 40.47 44.12 -1.25
CA SER A 425 41.67 44.38 -2.07
C SER A 425 41.76 43.47 -3.30
N GLY A 426 40.92 42.43 -3.42
CA GLY A 426 40.97 41.47 -4.52
C GLY A 426 41.88 40.28 -4.26
N LEU A 427 42.45 39.75 -5.34
CA LEU A 427 43.33 38.58 -5.36
C LEU A 427 44.78 39.03 -5.33
N THR A 428 45.55 38.61 -4.32
CA THR A 428 46.99 38.91 -4.23
C THR A 428 47.82 37.65 -4.46
N ARG A 429 48.78 37.72 -5.38
CA ARG A 429 49.87 36.74 -5.54
C ARG A 429 51.07 37.15 -4.69
N PHE A 430 51.65 36.19 -3.99
CA PHE A 430 52.91 36.34 -3.25
C PHE A 430 53.90 35.31 -3.77
N ASP A 431 55.04 35.78 -4.29
CA ASP A 431 56.13 34.96 -4.81
C ASP A 431 57.50 35.61 -4.51
N ASP A 432 58.57 35.12 -5.14
CA ASP A 432 59.94 35.62 -4.96
C ASP A 432 60.10 37.12 -5.33
N ASN A 433 59.18 37.69 -6.11
CA ASN A 433 59.14 39.13 -6.47
C ASN A 433 58.29 39.97 -5.50
N GLY A 434 57.76 39.37 -4.42
CA GLY A 434 56.93 40.03 -3.43
C GLY A 434 55.42 39.92 -3.73
N PHE A 435 54.67 40.92 -3.27
CA PHE A 435 53.20 40.96 -3.41
C PHE A 435 52.78 41.65 -4.71
N PHE A 436 51.91 41.00 -5.48
CA PHE A 436 51.24 41.57 -6.65
C PHE A 436 49.72 41.42 -6.50
N ASN A 437 48.97 42.50 -6.71
CA ASN A 437 47.52 42.51 -6.47
C ASN A 437 46.73 42.69 -7.77
N PHE A 438 45.70 41.85 -7.95
CA PHE A 438 44.70 41.96 -9.00
C PHE A 438 43.40 42.47 -8.39
N ALA A 439 42.89 43.58 -8.92
CA ALA A 439 41.63 44.18 -8.54
C ALA A 439 40.69 44.31 -9.74
N THR A 440 39.52 44.89 -9.54
CA THR A 440 38.50 45.13 -10.57
C THR A 440 39.01 45.93 -11.77
N GLN A 441 39.92 46.86 -11.54
CA GLN A 441 40.62 47.60 -12.60
C GLN A 441 41.48 46.70 -13.52
N ASP A 442 41.88 45.52 -13.04
CA ASP A 442 42.73 44.55 -13.75
C ASP A 442 41.90 43.42 -14.40
N GLY A 443 40.56 43.55 -14.41
CA GLY A 443 39.63 42.59 -15.02
C GLY A 443 39.00 41.58 -14.05
N LEU A 444 39.31 41.63 -12.76
CA LEU A 444 38.68 40.79 -11.74
C LEU A 444 37.21 41.22 -11.52
N PRO A 445 36.20 40.33 -11.60
CA PRO A 445 34.80 40.73 -11.46
C PRO A 445 34.38 41.30 -10.09
N SER A 446 35.08 40.95 -9.00
CA SER A 446 34.81 41.47 -7.65
C SER A 446 36.09 41.45 -6.82
N ASN A 447 36.30 42.49 -6.02
CA ASN A 447 37.43 42.56 -5.08
C ASN A 447 37.20 41.75 -3.79
N SER A 448 36.00 41.20 -3.59
CA SER A 448 35.66 40.41 -2.40
C SER A 448 35.86 38.93 -2.68
N ILE A 449 37.06 38.43 -2.39
CA ILE A 449 37.44 37.04 -2.60
C ILE A 449 37.20 36.25 -1.31
N ARG A 450 36.45 35.15 -1.40
CA ARG A 450 36.09 34.33 -0.24
C ARG A 450 36.86 33.02 -0.14
N ASP A 451 37.27 32.47 -1.28
CA ASP A 451 37.95 31.19 -1.36
C ASP A 451 38.69 31.08 -2.70
N ILE A 452 39.75 30.27 -2.73
CA ILE A 452 40.61 30.03 -3.88
C ILE A 452 40.98 28.54 -3.90
N THR A 453 40.72 27.87 -5.02
CA THR A 453 41.25 26.54 -5.29
C THR A 453 41.94 26.50 -6.65
N GLN A 454 42.64 25.41 -6.95
CA GLN A 454 43.34 25.22 -8.21
C GLN A 454 42.86 23.94 -8.88
N SER A 455 42.51 24.05 -10.16
CA SER A 455 42.17 22.92 -11.01
C SER A 455 43.42 22.06 -11.29
N LYS A 456 43.21 20.83 -11.77
CA LYS A 456 44.32 19.93 -12.16
C LYS A 456 45.24 20.51 -13.24
N ASN A 457 44.74 21.44 -14.05
CA ASN A 457 45.50 22.07 -15.14
C ASN A 457 46.27 23.32 -14.69
N GLY A 458 46.17 23.71 -13.42
CA GLY A 458 46.85 24.88 -12.87
C GLY A 458 46.01 26.16 -12.83
N ASP A 459 44.85 26.18 -13.50
CA ASP A 459 43.94 27.32 -13.46
C ASP A 459 43.39 27.53 -12.05
N LEU A 460 43.37 28.78 -11.58
CA LEU A 460 42.74 29.12 -10.31
C LEU A 460 41.23 29.23 -10.49
N ILE A 461 40.50 28.70 -9.52
CA ILE A 461 39.05 28.83 -9.39
C ILE A 461 38.80 29.65 -8.12
N ILE A 462 38.07 30.75 -8.26
CA ILE A 462 38.00 31.81 -7.26
C ILE A 462 36.53 32.07 -6.92
N ALA A 463 36.18 31.99 -5.63
CA ALA A 463 34.88 32.42 -5.12
C ALA A 463 34.87 33.94 -4.96
N CYS A 464 34.12 34.63 -5.82
CA CYS A 464 33.97 36.08 -5.80
C CYS A 464 32.60 36.45 -5.23
N TYR A 465 32.57 36.95 -4.00
CA TYR A 465 31.32 37.34 -3.34
C TYR A 465 30.60 38.42 -4.15
N ASN A 466 29.27 38.26 -4.29
CA ASN A 466 28.36 39.04 -5.14
C ASN A 466 28.61 38.97 -6.67
N ALA A 467 29.57 38.18 -7.16
CA ALA A 467 29.83 38.05 -8.61
C ALA A 467 29.58 36.63 -9.15
N GLY A 468 29.99 35.59 -8.41
CA GLY A 468 29.94 34.20 -8.83
C GLY A 468 31.30 33.51 -8.72
N VAL A 469 31.58 32.58 -9.63
CA VAL A 469 32.84 31.85 -9.71
C VAL A 469 33.70 32.41 -10.83
N VAL A 470 34.99 32.59 -10.58
CA VAL A 470 35.93 33.10 -11.59
C VAL A 470 37.03 32.08 -11.82
N LYS A 471 37.30 31.78 -13.10
CA LYS A 471 38.45 31.00 -13.53
C LYS A 471 39.56 31.94 -14.00
N TYR A 472 40.78 31.73 -13.54
CA TYR A 472 41.97 32.46 -13.96
C TYR A 472 43.04 31.51 -14.50
N ASP A 473 43.39 31.68 -15.77
CA ASP A 473 44.36 30.85 -16.50
C ASP A 473 45.82 31.37 -16.43
N GLY A 474 46.07 32.38 -15.57
CA GLY A 474 47.34 33.09 -15.50
C GLY A 474 47.42 34.34 -16.39
N LYS A 475 46.41 34.60 -17.22
CA LYS A 475 46.33 35.77 -18.12
C LYS A 475 44.98 36.48 -18.05
N THR A 476 43.87 35.74 -18.03
CA THR A 476 42.51 36.26 -18.16
C THR A 476 41.59 35.73 -17.08
N PHE A 477 40.64 36.56 -16.64
CA PHE A 477 39.58 36.20 -15.72
C PHE A 477 38.29 35.89 -16.51
N LYS A 478 37.81 34.65 -16.46
CA LYS A 478 36.50 34.24 -17.01
C LYS A 478 35.49 34.07 -15.87
N LEU A 479 34.40 34.84 -15.92
CA LEU A 479 33.30 34.78 -14.94
C LEU A 479 32.27 33.69 -15.32
N PHE A 480 31.84 32.94 -14.32
CA PHE A 480 30.75 31.97 -14.38
C PHE A 480 29.71 32.33 -13.32
N ASN A 481 28.52 32.72 -13.76
CA ASN A 481 27.40 33.02 -12.87
C ASN A 481 26.03 32.61 -13.42
N ASN A 482 25.98 32.04 -14.63
CA ASN A 482 24.73 31.61 -15.23
C ASN A 482 24.19 30.38 -14.50
N GLY A 483 22.91 30.38 -14.14
CA GLY A 483 22.28 29.30 -13.38
C GLY A 483 22.54 29.34 -11.86
N LEU A 484 23.43 30.22 -11.35
CA LEU A 484 23.55 30.43 -9.91
C LEU A 484 22.37 31.24 -9.39
N ALA A 485 21.57 30.64 -8.52
CA ALA A 485 20.47 31.33 -7.84
C ALA A 485 20.95 32.40 -6.85
N ASP A 486 22.13 32.22 -6.25
CA ASP A 486 22.78 33.21 -5.39
C ASP A 486 24.23 33.43 -5.83
N LYS A 487 24.59 34.67 -6.14
CA LYS A 487 25.94 35.07 -6.60
C LYS A 487 26.90 35.34 -5.44
N ARG A 488 26.42 35.25 -4.18
CA ARG A 488 27.25 35.25 -2.97
C ARG A 488 27.88 33.88 -2.79
N VAL A 489 28.85 33.58 -3.66
CA VAL A 489 29.66 32.37 -3.56
C VAL A 489 30.69 32.58 -2.45
N ILE A 490 30.70 31.67 -1.49
CA ILE A 490 31.55 31.74 -0.31
C ILE A 490 32.72 30.76 -0.38
N LEU A 491 32.61 29.70 -1.18
CA LEU A 491 33.65 28.69 -1.33
C LEU A 491 33.52 27.92 -2.64
N VAL A 492 34.63 27.35 -3.11
CA VAL A 492 34.72 26.60 -4.36
C VAL A 492 35.61 25.37 -4.20
N THR A 493 35.19 24.23 -4.74
CA THR A 493 36.01 23.01 -4.78
C THR A 493 35.90 22.30 -6.12
N ASN A 494 36.89 21.46 -6.42
CA ASN A 494 36.85 20.61 -7.61
C ASN A 494 36.06 19.34 -7.30
N GLY A 495 35.11 19.01 -8.18
CA GLY A 495 34.33 17.78 -8.16
C GLY A 495 35.11 16.55 -8.62
N PRO A 496 34.51 15.35 -8.46
CA PRO A 496 35.14 14.07 -8.82
C PRO A 496 35.56 13.96 -10.30
N ASP A 497 34.76 14.54 -11.19
CA ASP A 497 34.91 14.56 -12.65
C ASP A 497 35.64 15.82 -13.16
N GLY A 498 36.12 16.69 -12.26
CA GLY A 498 36.70 17.98 -12.61
C GLY A 498 35.69 19.11 -12.79
N SER A 499 34.39 18.87 -12.51
CA SER A 499 33.39 19.94 -12.37
C SER A 499 33.76 20.91 -11.25
N ILE A 500 33.18 22.11 -11.28
CA ILE A 500 33.37 23.11 -10.22
C ILE A 500 32.14 23.13 -9.34
N TRP A 501 32.33 22.97 -8.04
CA TRP A 501 31.28 23.00 -7.04
C TRP A 501 31.40 24.29 -6.24
N ALA A 502 30.33 25.08 -6.21
CA ALA A 502 30.27 26.39 -5.58
C ALA A 502 29.29 26.35 -4.40
N GLY A 503 29.80 26.56 -3.19
CA GLY A 503 28.96 26.78 -2.01
C GLY A 503 28.46 28.23 -1.99
N THR A 504 27.15 28.40 -1.83
CA THR A 504 26.53 29.73 -1.76
C THR A 504 26.09 30.06 -0.33
N GLU A 505 25.90 31.36 -0.05
CA GLU A 505 25.43 31.84 1.25
C GLU A 505 23.99 31.44 1.56
N SER A 506 23.12 31.23 0.55
CA SER A 506 21.71 30.94 0.82
C SER A 506 20.96 30.04 -0.17
N ALA A 507 21.58 29.63 -1.28
CA ALA A 507 20.90 28.89 -2.35
C ALA A 507 21.47 27.47 -2.58
N GLY A 508 22.18 26.91 -1.59
CA GLY A 508 22.74 25.57 -1.64
C GLY A 508 24.04 25.52 -2.43
N VAL A 509 24.26 24.40 -3.11
CA VAL A 509 25.48 24.11 -3.88
C VAL A 509 25.19 24.25 -5.37
N GLY A 510 25.95 25.09 -6.07
CA GLY A 510 25.94 25.13 -7.54
C GLY A 510 26.98 24.18 -8.11
N VAL A 511 26.58 23.25 -8.97
CA VAL A 511 27.49 22.38 -9.73
C VAL A 511 27.60 22.90 -11.16
N LEU A 512 28.78 23.34 -11.56
CA LEU A 512 29.05 23.85 -12.91
C LEU A 512 29.20 22.69 -13.89
N ASN A 513 28.28 22.64 -14.85
CA ASN A 513 28.37 21.78 -16.02
C ASN A 513 28.46 22.68 -17.27
N ASP A 514 29.54 22.53 -18.03
CA ASP A 514 29.92 23.43 -19.13
C ASP A 514 30.06 24.91 -18.68
N ASP A 515 29.06 25.74 -18.98
CA ASP A 515 28.98 27.17 -18.63
C ASP A 515 27.70 27.51 -17.82
N GLN A 516 27.00 26.50 -17.27
CA GLN A 516 25.76 26.66 -16.50
C GLN A 516 25.81 25.92 -15.16
N PHE A 517 25.36 26.58 -14.10
CA PHE A 517 25.22 25.96 -12.80
C PHE A 517 23.87 25.23 -12.67
N LYS A 518 23.93 23.99 -12.20
CA LYS A 518 22.78 23.27 -11.66
C LYS A 518 22.81 23.37 -10.14
N MET A 519 21.73 23.89 -9.56
CA MET A 519 21.62 24.01 -8.11
C MET A 519 21.23 22.68 -7.46
N VAL A 520 21.80 22.44 -6.28
CA VAL A 520 21.45 21.38 -5.35
C VAL A 520 21.04 22.06 -4.05
N ILE A 521 19.81 21.81 -3.62
CA ILE A 521 19.18 22.43 -2.45
C ILE A 521 18.72 21.39 -1.44
N ASP A 522 18.19 21.85 -0.31
CA ASP A 522 17.59 21.04 0.75
C ASP A 522 16.50 20.08 0.24
N ALA A 523 15.68 20.51 -0.71
CA ALA A 523 14.70 19.64 -1.38
C ALA A 523 15.33 18.45 -2.14
N ASP A 524 16.61 18.54 -2.52
CA ASP A 524 17.37 17.45 -3.15
C ASP A 524 18.08 16.54 -2.11
N GLY A 525 17.92 16.83 -0.81
CA GLY A 525 18.45 16.05 0.31
C GLY A 525 19.64 16.68 1.03
N LEU A 526 20.07 17.88 0.63
CA LEU A 526 21.06 18.68 1.35
C LEU A 526 20.54 19.08 2.74
N GLY A 527 21.41 19.20 3.74
CA GLY A 527 20.99 19.48 5.12
C GLY A 527 20.43 20.89 5.32
N HIS A 528 20.98 21.87 4.61
CA HIS A 528 20.52 23.26 4.59
C HIS A 528 21.13 24.02 3.39
N ASN A 529 20.51 25.10 2.94
CA ASN A 529 20.93 25.86 1.75
C ASN A 529 22.07 26.87 2.00
N GLU A 530 22.36 27.19 3.25
CA GLU A 530 23.56 27.95 3.62
C GLU A 530 24.73 26.98 3.84
N ILE A 531 25.70 27.03 2.92
CA ILE A 531 26.88 26.17 2.92
C ILE A 531 27.97 26.84 3.78
N PHE A 532 28.85 26.07 4.40
CA PHE A 532 30.06 26.60 5.04
C PHE A 532 31.35 25.90 4.61
N SER A 533 31.26 24.64 4.16
CA SER A 533 32.42 23.90 3.67
C SER A 533 32.01 22.90 2.59
N LEU A 534 32.91 22.66 1.63
CA LEU A 534 32.82 21.54 0.69
C LEU A 534 34.15 20.78 0.68
N HIS A 535 34.10 19.46 0.76
CA HIS A 535 35.30 18.62 0.74
C HIS A 535 35.06 17.35 -0.07
N TYR A 536 35.92 17.11 -1.06
CA TYR A 536 35.94 15.85 -1.80
C TYR A 536 36.93 14.89 -1.13
N ASP A 537 36.43 13.76 -0.59
CA ASP A 537 37.26 12.79 0.13
C ASP A 537 38.03 11.82 -0.80
N GLY A 538 37.94 12.01 -2.12
CA GLY A 538 38.47 11.10 -3.14
C GLY A 538 37.45 10.09 -3.67
N LYS A 539 36.28 9.97 -3.02
CA LYS A 539 35.17 9.09 -3.40
C LYS A 539 33.82 9.82 -3.44
N ARG A 540 33.59 10.76 -2.52
CA ARG A 540 32.31 11.43 -2.27
C ARG A 540 32.52 12.91 -1.99
N MET A 541 31.48 13.69 -2.28
CA MET A 541 31.43 15.10 -1.91
C MET A 541 30.77 15.25 -0.53
N TRP A 542 31.38 16.04 0.33
CA TRP A 542 30.84 16.39 1.64
C TRP A 542 30.54 17.88 1.69
N ALA A 543 29.40 18.26 2.26
CA ALA A 543 28.96 19.63 2.42
C ALA A 543 28.63 19.92 3.89
N GLY A 544 29.36 20.84 4.51
CA GLY A 544 29.03 21.35 5.83
C GLY A 544 28.05 22.51 5.69
N THR A 545 27.01 22.52 6.52
CA THR A 545 25.88 23.45 6.37
C THR A 545 25.61 24.24 7.66
N PHE A 546 24.82 25.31 7.57
CA PHE A 546 24.30 26.04 8.72
C PHE A 546 23.08 25.31 9.31
N GLY A 547 23.20 24.80 10.53
CA GLY A 547 22.11 24.16 11.27
C GLY A 547 21.68 22.78 10.79
N GLY A 548 21.93 22.43 9.52
CA GLY A 548 21.58 21.15 8.91
C GLY A 548 22.58 20.01 9.14
N GLY A 549 23.77 20.30 9.66
CA GLY A 549 24.84 19.31 9.86
C GLY A 549 25.76 19.17 8.64
N VAL A 550 26.21 17.94 8.39
CA VAL A 550 27.02 17.59 7.21
C VAL A 550 26.24 16.68 6.28
N SER A 551 26.22 17.01 4.99
CA SER A 551 25.64 16.19 3.94
C SER A 551 26.73 15.51 3.12
N CYS A 552 26.54 14.24 2.81
CA CYS A 552 27.43 13.42 2.02
C CYS A 552 26.70 13.01 0.73
N PHE A 553 27.28 13.33 -0.42
CA PHE A 553 26.81 12.90 -1.72
C PHE A 553 27.43 11.55 -2.08
N SER A 554 26.60 10.50 -2.10
CA SER A 554 26.98 9.12 -2.42
C SER A 554 25.85 8.44 -3.18
N ASP A 555 26.14 7.59 -4.16
CA ASP A 555 25.14 6.88 -4.97
C ASP A 555 24.05 7.81 -5.54
N ASP A 556 24.46 8.97 -6.07
CA ASP A 556 23.60 10.04 -6.60
C ASP A 556 22.56 10.62 -5.62
N LEU A 557 22.79 10.47 -4.31
CA LEU A 557 21.91 10.96 -3.25
C LEU A 557 22.70 11.65 -2.13
N TRP A 558 22.02 12.57 -1.45
CA TRP A 558 22.53 13.23 -0.25
C TRP A 558 22.04 12.52 1.02
N TYR A 559 23.00 12.20 1.88
CA TYR A 559 22.80 11.65 3.23
C TYR A 559 23.29 12.68 4.24
N THR A 560 22.45 13.08 5.17
CA THR A 560 22.76 14.17 6.10
C THR A 560 22.87 13.65 7.52
N MET A 561 23.95 14.03 8.20
CA MET A 561 24.18 13.77 9.62
C MET A 561 24.17 15.10 10.39
N SER A 562 23.49 15.15 11.53
CA SER A 562 23.38 16.32 12.40
C SER A 562 23.79 16.01 13.85
N GLN A 563 23.56 16.95 14.78
CA GLN A 563 23.71 16.68 16.22
C GLN A 563 22.85 15.52 16.71
N ALA A 564 21.70 15.26 16.09
CA ALA A 564 20.84 14.14 16.45
C ALA A 564 21.44 12.78 16.04
N ASP A 565 22.23 12.75 14.97
CA ASP A 565 23.06 11.61 14.61
C ASP A 565 24.31 11.49 15.51
N GLY A 566 24.55 12.47 16.37
CA GLY A 566 25.60 12.48 17.38
C GLY A 566 26.83 13.32 17.03
N LEU A 567 26.76 14.18 16.02
CA LEU A 567 27.79 15.19 15.78
C LEU A 567 27.88 16.18 16.96
N ALA A 568 29.04 16.80 17.15
CA ALA A 568 29.24 17.82 18.17
C ALA A 568 28.46 19.11 17.86
N SER A 569 28.26 19.42 16.58
CA SER A 569 27.64 20.65 16.08
C SER A 569 26.90 20.38 14.77
N SER A 570 25.72 20.96 14.58
CA SER A 570 25.01 20.96 13.29
C SER A 570 25.46 22.12 12.40
N ASN A 571 26.25 23.06 12.94
CA ASN A 571 27.00 24.01 12.13
C ASN A 571 28.37 23.38 11.83
N VAL A 572 28.62 23.01 10.58
CA VAL A 572 29.87 22.36 10.16
C VAL A 572 30.64 23.31 9.26
N GLY A 573 31.63 23.99 9.84
CA GLY A 573 32.42 25.03 9.19
C GLY A 573 33.63 24.51 8.42
N ALA A 574 34.14 23.33 8.76
CA ALA A 574 35.31 22.75 8.12
C ALA A 574 35.20 21.23 7.99
N ILE A 575 35.71 20.68 6.90
CA ILE A 575 35.72 19.24 6.64
C ILE A 575 37.09 18.85 6.10
N THR A 576 37.66 17.75 6.61
CA THR A 576 38.86 17.15 6.02
C THR A 576 38.82 15.63 6.14
N SER A 577 39.62 14.93 5.35
CA SER A 577 39.70 13.46 5.37
C SER A 577 41.11 12.98 5.71
N LEU A 578 41.25 12.09 6.68
CA LEU A 578 42.53 11.52 7.10
C LEU A 578 42.41 10.00 7.29
N LYS A 579 43.13 9.23 6.46
CA LYS A 579 43.21 7.75 6.55
C LYS A 579 41.84 7.07 6.60
N GLY A 580 40.91 7.50 5.75
CA GLY A 580 39.55 6.95 5.67
C GLY A 580 38.57 7.49 6.72
N LYS A 581 39.00 8.40 7.61
CA LYS A 581 38.12 9.10 8.56
C LYS A 581 37.79 10.49 8.06
N ILE A 582 36.59 10.95 8.34
CA ILE A 582 36.14 12.31 8.04
C ILE A 582 36.13 13.12 9.32
N LEU A 583 36.86 14.22 9.33
CA LEU A 583 36.94 15.17 10.43
C LEU A 583 36.02 16.34 10.11
N LEU A 584 35.16 16.70 11.06
CA LEU A 584 34.08 17.66 10.91
C LEU A 584 34.22 18.72 12.01
N GLY A 585 34.67 19.91 11.65
CA GLY A 585 34.84 21.04 12.55
C GLY A 585 33.57 21.88 12.61
N GLY A 586 33.11 22.21 13.82
CA GLY A 586 31.92 23.02 14.03
C GLY A 586 32.04 23.98 15.22
N ASN A 587 30.92 24.57 15.65
CA ASN A 587 30.92 25.60 16.70
C ASN A 587 31.26 25.05 18.10
N ASN A 588 30.98 23.76 18.32
CA ASN A 588 31.17 23.09 19.60
C ASN A 588 32.39 22.14 19.62
N GLY A 589 33.28 22.26 18.63
CA GLY A 589 34.50 21.45 18.55
C GLY A 589 34.57 20.60 17.28
N LEU A 590 35.12 19.40 17.40
CA LEU A 590 35.46 18.49 16.30
C LEU A 590 34.71 17.16 16.45
N SER A 591 34.10 16.68 15.38
CA SER A 591 33.60 15.31 15.25
C SER A 591 34.48 14.52 14.28
N ILE A 592 34.74 13.27 14.61
CA ILE A 592 35.44 12.33 13.73
C ILE A 592 34.45 11.24 13.38
N PHE A 593 34.06 11.19 12.11
CA PHE A 593 33.22 10.16 11.53
C PHE A 593 34.08 9.07 10.89
N GLU A 594 33.78 7.82 11.23
CA GLU A 594 34.38 6.63 10.65
C GLU A 594 33.25 5.71 10.19
N GLU A 595 33.23 5.39 8.90
CA GLU A 595 32.31 4.38 8.39
C GLU A 595 32.60 3.04 9.05
N ASN A 596 31.55 2.42 9.55
CA ASN A 596 31.64 1.10 10.15
C ASN A 596 31.02 0.04 9.23
N ASP A 597 31.49 -1.18 9.39
CA ASP A 597 31.08 -2.37 8.62
C ASP A 597 29.89 -3.11 9.24
N ALA A 598 29.30 -2.59 10.31
CA ALA A 598 28.20 -3.26 10.98
C ALA A 598 26.92 -3.16 10.15
N GLN A 599 26.21 -4.28 10.07
CA GLN A 599 24.91 -4.37 9.44
C GLN A 599 23.81 -4.46 10.48
N PHE A 600 22.87 -3.52 10.43
CA PHE A 600 21.68 -3.57 11.27
C PHE A 600 20.63 -4.53 10.71
N GLY A 601 19.74 -5.02 11.58
CA GLY A 601 18.65 -5.92 11.19
C GLY A 601 17.62 -5.24 10.28
N LEU A 602 17.01 -5.99 9.38
CA LEU A 602 15.88 -5.54 8.57
C LEU A 602 14.83 -6.64 8.57
N LYS A 603 13.57 -6.25 8.73
CA LYS A 603 12.42 -7.16 8.61
C LYS A 603 11.27 -6.46 7.89
N PHE A 604 10.22 -7.20 7.59
CA PHE A 604 8.95 -6.63 7.17
C PHE A 604 7.99 -6.69 8.35
N ASP A 605 7.17 -5.66 8.52
CA ASP A 605 6.06 -5.73 9.48
C ASP A 605 4.82 -6.30 8.78
N LYS A 606 4.62 -5.93 7.51
CA LYS A 606 3.40 -6.20 6.75
C LYS A 606 3.68 -6.26 5.25
N ILE A 607 3.01 -7.18 4.56
CA ILE A 607 2.98 -7.24 3.10
C ILE A 607 1.52 -7.26 2.64
N LEU A 608 1.11 -6.24 1.88
CA LEU A 608 -0.18 -6.18 1.22
C LEU A 608 -0.05 -6.73 -0.20
N THR A 609 -0.78 -7.80 -0.46
CA THR A 609 -0.98 -8.37 -1.79
C THR A 609 -2.37 -7.96 -2.31
N PRO A 610 -2.66 -8.08 -3.61
CA PRO A 610 -4.00 -7.82 -4.13
C PRO A 610 -5.10 -8.70 -3.55
N LYS A 611 -4.75 -9.87 -2.99
CA LYS A 611 -5.72 -10.84 -2.45
C LYS A 611 -5.90 -10.73 -0.94
N ALA A 612 -4.82 -10.42 -0.23
CA ALA A 612 -4.79 -10.47 1.22
C ALA A 612 -3.65 -9.63 1.81
N GLU A 613 -3.85 -9.23 3.05
CA GLU A 613 -2.80 -8.76 3.94
C GLU A 613 -2.08 -9.96 4.58
N ILE A 614 -0.75 -9.96 4.51
CA ILE A 614 0.10 -10.98 5.10
C ILE A 614 0.92 -10.32 6.22
N PRO A 615 0.59 -10.56 7.50
CA PRO A 615 1.44 -10.17 8.62
C PRO A 615 2.73 -10.99 8.61
N PHE A 616 3.87 -10.34 8.84
CA PHE A 616 5.17 -11.01 8.77
C PHE A 616 5.44 -11.81 10.06
N GLN A 617 4.94 -13.04 10.11
CA GLN A 617 5.29 -14.00 11.16
C GLN A 617 5.45 -15.44 10.66
N ALA A 618 5.46 -15.64 9.34
CA ALA A 618 5.57 -16.96 8.73
C ALA A 618 6.88 -17.10 7.96
N SER A 619 7.48 -18.28 8.05
CA SER A 619 8.48 -18.79 7.11
C SER A 619 8.21 -18.29 5.69
N LEU A 620 9.27 -17.83 5.00
CA LEU A 620 9.34 -17.30 3.63
C LEU A 620 8.64 -18.20 2.57
N SER A 621 7.33 -18.37 2.66
CA SER A 621 6.54 -19.05 1.65
C SER A 621 6.52 -18.20 0.39
N THR A 622 6.65 -18.84 -0.76
CA THR A 622 6.69 -18.16 -2.05
C THR A 622 5.39 -17.40 -2.27
N MET A 623 5.49 -16.07 -2.36
CA MET A 623 4.34 -15.21 -2.65
C MET A 623 3.93 -15.36 -4.11
N SER A 624 2.65 -15.56 -4.37
CA SER A 624 2.14 -15.76 -5.73
C SER A 624 1.33 -14.55 -6.19
N GLY A 625 1.47 -14.17 -7.46
CA GLY A 625 0.63 -13.16 -8.10
C GLY A 625 0.71 -13.20 -9.61
N ILE A 626 0.08 -12.23 -10.26
CA ILE A 626 0.09 -12.06 -11.71
C ILE A 626 0.87 -10.82 -12.12
N ILE A 627 1.23 -10.74 -13.40
CA ILE A 627 1.81 -9.52 -13.97
C ILE A 627 0.94 -8.29 -13.66
N LYS A 628 1.59 -7.16 -13.34
CA LYS A 628 0.97 -5.88 -12.95
C LYS A 628 0.26 -5.85 -11.59
N ASP A 629 0.28 -6.93 -10.82
CA ASP A 629 -0.16 -6.88 -9.42
C ASP A 629 0.67 -5.86 -8.62
N ARG A 630 0.05 -5.18 -7.65
CA ARG A 630 0.74 -4.24 -6.78
C ARG A 630 0.99 -4.89 -5.43
N PHE A 631 2.26 -5.01 -5.05
CA PHE A 631 2.68 -5.49 -3.75
C PHE A 631 3.20 -4.31 -2.94
N PHE A 632 2.59 -4.02 -1.79
CA PHE A 632 3.08 -3.00 -0.87
C PHE A 632 3.70 -3.68 0.34
N MET A 633 4.97 -3.43 0.57
CA MET A 633 5.75 -4.08 1.63
C MET A 633 6.24 -3.01 2.60
N THR A 634 5.82 -3.10 3.86
CA THR A 634 6.27 -2.19 4.91
C THR A 634 7.47 -2.80 5.62
N ALA A 635 8.65 -2.28 5.30
CA ALA A 635 9.91 -2.65 5.92
C ALA A 635 10.07 -1.97 7.29
N ASN A 636 10.80 -2.61 8.19
CA ASN A 636 11.14 -2.09 9.51
C ASN A 636 12.64 -2.32 9.75
N ALA A 637 13.37 -1.22 9.91
CA ALA A 637 14.81 -1.22 10.11
C ALA A 637 15.11 -1.24 11.61
N MET A 638 15.99 -2.15 12.03
CA MET A 638 16.39 -2.30 13.44
C MET A 638 17.48 -1.30 13.80
N VAL A 639 17.13 -0.02 13.69
CA VAL A 639 17.94 1.12 14.12
C VAL A 639 17.27 1.69 15.37
N TYR A 640 18.02 1.76 16.48
CA TYR A 640 17.41 2.03 17.78
C TYR A 640 17.45 3.49 18.20
N ASN A 641 18.28 4.33 17.58
CA ASN A 641 18.37 5.76 17.91
C ASN A 641 17.14 6.52 17.39
N PRO A 642 16.20 6.99 18.23
CA PRO A 642 14.87 7.43 17.85
C PRO A 642 14.82 8.89 17.41
N ALA A 643 15.89 9.67 17.59
CA ALA A 643 15.80 11.12 17.49
C ALA A 643 15.67 11.63 16.04
N ASP A 644 16.36 11.03 15.04
CA ASP A 644 16.37 11.54 13.65
C ASP A 644 16.91 10.51 12.62
N ALA A 645 16.75 9.19 12.87
CA ALA A 645 17.28 8.18 11.95
C ALA A 645 16.48 8.16 10.62
N GLN A 646 16.92 8.92 9.61
CA GLN A 646 16.36 8.78 8.28
C GLN A 646 16.92 7.52 7.62
N VAL A 647 16.07 6.51 7.50
CA VAL A 647 16.39 5.27 6.81
C VAL A 647 15.85 5.31 5.39
N ARG A 648 16.73 5.03 4.42
CA ARG A 648 16.37 4.89 3.00
C ARG A 648 16.35 3.43 2.60
N TYR A 649 15.40 3.04 1.77
CA TYR A 649 15.18 1.66 1.33
C TYR A 649 15.41 1.55 -0.16
N ARG A 650 16.07 0.47 -0.58
CA ARG A 650 16.24 0.10 -1.98
C ARG A 650 15.94 -1.38 -2.18
N TYR A 651 15.54 -1.74 -3.39
CA TYR A 651 15.26 -3.12 -3.73
C TYR A 651 15.86 -3.52 -5.08
N LYS A 652 16.01 -4.83 -5.29
CA LYS A 652 16.34 -5.41 -6.60
C LYS A 652 15.68 -6.78 -6.73
N THR A 653 15.53 -7.23 -7.97
CA THR A 653 15.05 -8.59 -8.28
C THR A 653 16.16 -9.44 -8.86
N ILE A 654 16.16 -10.73 -8.52
CA ILE A 654 17.00 -11.75 -9.14
C ILE A 654 16.09 -12.77 -9.83
N LYS A 655 16.34 -13.02 -11.11
CA LYS A 655 15.62 -14.00 -11.94
C LYS A 655 16.65 -14.89 -12.62
N ASP A 656 16.48 -16.21 -12.53
CA ASP A 656 17.37 -17.19 -13.18
C ASP A 656 18.88 -17.00 -12.88
N GLY A 657 19.21 -16.46 -11.70
CA GLY A 657 20.59 -16.16 -11.29
C GLY A 657 21.11 -14.78 -11.71
N GLU A 658 20.38 -14.06 -12.57
CA GLU A 658 20.73 -12.70 -12.98
C GLU A 658 20.06 -11.65 -12.09
N ALA A 659 20.87 -10.76 -11.51
CA ALA A 659 20.40 -9.70 -10.63
C ALA A 659 20.22 -8.39 -11.42
N SER A 660 19.05 -7.77 -11.26
CA SER A 660 18.82 -6.38 -11.69
C SER A 660 19.66 -5.38 -10.86
N SER A 661 19.83 -4.17 -11.39
CA SER A 661 20.38 -3.05 -10.64
C SER A 661 19.49 -2.69 -9.45
N TRP A 662 20.10 -2.20 -8.36
CA TRP A 662 19.33 -1.64 -7.26
C TRP A 662 18.45 -0.47 -7.72
N SER A 663 17.24 -0.39 -7.18
CA SER A 663 16.39 0.79 -7.29
C SER A 663 17.08 1.99 -6.63
N LYS A 664 16.68 3.21 -7.03
CA LYS A 664 17.07 4.42 -6.29
C LYS A 664 16.58 4.29 -4.83
N PRO A 665 17.41 4.60 -3.83
CA PRO A 665 16.97 4.61 -2.43
C PRO A 665 15.84 5.62 -2.20
N GLN A 666 14.84 5.20 -1.42
CA GLN A 666 13.66 6.01 -1.08
C GLN A 666 13.50 6.12 0.45
N LEU A 667 13.03 7.26 0.96
CA LEU A 667 12.82 7.45 2.41
C LEU A 667 11.62 6.66 2.96
N SER A 668 10.66 6.29 2.10
CA SER A 668 9.48 5.53 2.54
C SER A 668 9.87 4.09 2.89
N SER A 669 9.51 3.67 4.11
CA SER A 669 9.56 2.28 4.55
C SER A 669 8.57 1.37 3.82
N GLN A 670 7.58 1.94 3.13
CA GLN A 670 6.68 1.21 2.25
C GLN A 670 7.25 1.14 0.84
N ILE A 671 7.57 -0.07 0.40
CA ILE A 671 8.12 -0.38 -0.93
C ILE A 671 6.99 -0.90 -1.80
N LEU A 672 6.81 -0.30 -2.97
CA LEU A 672 5.90 -0.78 -4.01
C LEU A 672 6.68 -1.63 -5.02
N PHE A 673 6.27 -2.88 -5.17
CA PHE A 673 6.75 -3.76 -6.23
C PHE A 673 5.62 -4.10 -7.21
N VAL A 674 5.90 -3.94 -8.51
CA VAL A 674 4.97 -4.27 -9.60
C VAL A 674 5.73 -5.13 -10.61
N PRO A 675 5.48 -6.45 -10.65
CA PRO A 675 6.19 -7.34 -11.56
C PRO A 675 5.66 -7.17 -12.99
N ASN A 676 6.57 -6.94 -13.92
CA ASN A 676 6.27 -6.83 -15.36
C ASN A 676 6.55 -8.12 -16.12
N GLU A 677 7.25 -9.06 -15.49
CA GLU A 677 7.66 -10.32 -16.09
C GLU A 677 7.10 -11.53 -15.35
N VAL A 678 6.90 -12.61 -16.09
CA VAL A 678 6.51 -13.93 -15.58
C VAL A 678 7.77 -14.68 -15.14
N GLY A 679 7.66 -15.44 -14.06
CA GLY A 679 8.74 -16.28 -13.55
C GLY A 679 8.81 -16.33 -12.02
N ASN A 680 9.81 -17.04 -11.51
CA ASN A 680 10.15 -17.02 -10.09
C ASN A 680 11.25 -15.99 -9.87
N PHE A 681 11.04 -15.10 -8.90
CA PHE A 681 11.95 -14.01 -8.57
C PHE A 681 12.35 -14.08 -7.11
N GLN A 682 13.60 -13.70 -6.82
CA GLN A 682 14.01 -13.32 -5.48
C GLN A 682 14.01 -11.80 -5.38
N PHE A 683 13.10 -11.24 -4.60
CA PHE A 683 13.02 -9.82 -4.33
C PHE A 683 13.87 -9.49 -3.10
N GLN A 684 14.96 -8.76 -3.30
CA GLN A 684 15.89 -8.39 -2.25
C GLN A 684 15.69 -6.94 -1.85
N VAL A 685 15.65 -6.69 -0.54
CA VAL A 685 15.55 -5.34 0.03
C VAL A 685 16.72 -5.07 0.96
N GLN A 686 17.22 -3.84 0.90
CA GLN A 686 18.23 -3.31 1.80
C GLN A 686 17.85 -1.91 2.25
N ALA A 687 18.15 -1.60 3.50
CA ALA A 687 17.99 -0.28 4.09
C ALA A 687 19.37 0.35 4.35
N ILE A 688 19.44 1.68 4.32
CA ILE A 688 20.64 2.49 4.51
C ILE A 688 20.29 3.64 5.46
N ASP A 689 21.05 3.82 6.54
CA ASP A 689 20.84 4.94 7.47
C ASP A 689 21.66 6.18 7.11
N ASN A 690 21.46 7.29 7.84
CA ASN A 690 22.20 8.54 7.64
C ASN A 690 23.72 8.43 7.88
N ARG A 691 24.14 7.43 8.66
CA ARG A 691 25.55 7.12 8.92
C ARG A 691 26.16 6.20 7.86
N LEU A 692 25.45 6.01 6.74
CA LEU A 692 25.84 5.17 5.60
C LEU A 692 26.00 3.68 5.94
N ARG A 693 25.41 3.22 7.05
CA ARG A 693 25.38 1.80 7.41
C ARG A 693 24.34 1.11 6.56
N ASN A 694 24.66 -0.11 6.12
CA ASN A 694 23.74 -0.93 5.35
C ASN A 694 23.05 -1.95 6.26
N SER A 695 21.79 -2.24 6.00
CA SER A 695 21.11 -3.36 6.66
C SER A 695 21.57 -4.71 6.10
N LYS A 696 21.26 -5.78 6.85
CA LYS A 696 21.16 -7.13 6.29
C LYS A 696 20.16 -7.14 5.14
N ILE A 697 20.42 -7.95 4.11
CA ILE A 697 19.52 -8.08 2.96
C ILE A 697 18.42 -9.06 3.31
N VAL A 698 17.16 -8.63 3.18
CA VAL A 698 16.00 -9.53 3.28
C VAL A 698 15.61 -9.97 1.89
N THR A 699 15.48 -11.28 1.68
CA THR A 699 15.10 -11.88 0.40
C THR A 699 13.71 -12.48 0.50
N LEU A 700 12.82 -12.09 -0.41
CA LEU A 700 11.45 -12.58 -0.51
C LEU A 700 11.24 -13.34 -1.82
N PRO A 701 10.85 -14.62 -1.78
CA PRO A 701 10.55 -15.38 -2.98
C PRO A 701 9.17 -15.00 -3.55
N PHE A 702 9.11 -14.68 -4.84
CA PHE A 702 7.90 -14.42 -5.61
C PHE A 702 7.75 -15.41 -6.77
N SER A 703 6.52 -15.81 -7.06
CA SER A 703 6.13 -16.56 -8.26
C SER A 703 5.05 -15.79 -9.01
N ILE A 704 5.41 -15.26 -10.18
CA ILE A 704 4.54 -14.41 -10.98
C ILE A 704 4.08 -15.18 -12.21
N SER A 705 2.77 -15.31 -12.37
CA SER A 705 2.12 -15.98 -13.50
C SER A 705 1.43 -15.00 -14.44
N ARG A 706 0.95 -15.50 -15.58
CA ARG A 706 0.06 -14.73 -16.47
C ARG A 706 -1.35 -14.71 -15.88
N VAL A 707 -2.17 -13.77 -16.35
CA VAL A 707 -3.61 -13.84 -16.11
C VAL A 707 -4.15 -15.16 -16.68
N TRP A 708 -5.09 -15.80 -16.00
CA TRP A 708 -5.54 -17.17 -16.30
C TRP A 708 -6.00 -17.37 -17.76
N TYR A 709 -6.55 -16.36 -18.42
CA TYR A 709 -6.96 -16.44 -19.83
C TYR A 709 -5.81 -16.25 -20.83
N LEU A 710 -4.60 -15.92 -20.37
CA LEU A 710 -3.35 -15.80 -21.14
C LEU A 710 -2.29 -16.85 -20.77
N ASP A 711 -2.48 -17.59 -19.67
CA ASP A 711 -1.63 -18.73 -19.31
C ASP A 711 -2.03 -19.95 -20.15
N PRO A 712 -1.14 -20.52 -20.99
CA PRO A 712 -1.48 -21.67 -21.83
C PRO A 712 -2.08 -22.86 -21.07
N LYS A 713 -1.68 -23.09 -19.81
CA LYS A 713 -2.18 -24.23 -19.01
C LYS A 713 -3.67 -24.12 -18.68
N THR A 714 -4.20 -22.89 -18.59
CA THR A 714 -5.60 -22.62 -18.26
C THR A 714 -6.39 -22.09 -19.46
N ALA A 715 -5.77 -21.28 -20.31
CA ALA A 715 -6.38 -20.68 -21.48
C ALA A 715 -6.73 -21.72 -22.55
N VAL A 716 -5.85 -22.67 -22.86
CA VAL A 716 -6.08 -23.71 -23.87
C VAL A 716 -7.31 -24.58 -23.53
N PRO A 717 -7.45 -25.16 -22.33
CA PRO A 717 -8.63 -25.93 -21.99
C PRO A 717 -9.90 -25.07 -21.91
N PHE A 718 -9.81 -23.82 -21.43
CA PHE A 718 -10.96 -22.92 -21.37
C PHE A 718 -11.48 -22.54 -22.76
N TRP A 719 -10.62 -22.01 -23.63
CA TRP A 719 -10.98 -21.65 -25.00
C TRP A 719 -11.31 -22.88 -25.84
N GLY A 720 -10.62 -24.00 -25.62
CA GLY A 720 -10.98 -25.29 -26.22
C GLY A 720 -12.38 -25.74 -25.83
N GLY A 721 -12.75 -25.60 -24.55
CA GLY A 721 -14.10 -25.87 -24.06
C GLY A 721 -15.14 -24.94 -24.69
N ILE A 722 -14.86 -23.64 -24.80
CA ILE A 722 -15.72 -22.69 -25.51
C ILE A 722 -15.88 -23.08 -26.99
N LEU A 723 -14.80 -23.45 -27.68
CA LEU A 723 -14.88 -23.88 -29.08
C LEU A 723 -15.67 -25.18 -29.24
N VAL A 724 -15.58 -26.12 -28.30
CA VAL A 724 -16.41 -27.32 -28.28
C VAL A 724 -17.87 -26.96 -28.05
N LEU A 725 -18.18 -26.03 -27.14
CA LEU A 725 -19.55 -25.57 -26.90
C LEU A 725 -20.11 -24.80 -28.10
N ILE A 726 -19.30 -23.97 -28.76
CA ILE A 726 -19.68 -23.27 -30.01
C ILE A 726 -19.88 -24.30 -31.12
N GLY A 727 -18.98 -25.27 -31.28
CA GLY A 727 -19.12 -26.35 -32.25
C GLY A 727 -20.38 -27.19 -32.00
N PHE A 728 -20.64 -27.55 -30.74
CA PHE A 728 -21.86 -28.25 -30.33
C PHE A 728 -23.11 -27.41 -30.57
N SER A 729 -23.06 -26.11 -30.27
CA SER A 729 -24.14 -25.16 -30.53
C SER A 729 -24.39 -24.99 -32.02
N ILE A 730 -23.35 -24.88 -32.86
CA ILE A 730 -23.46 -24.81 -34.32
C ILE A 730 -24.01 -26.12 -34.88
N VAL A 731 -23.53 -27.28 -34.43
CA VAL A 731 -24.06 -28.58 -34.85
C VAL A 731 -25.52 -28.72 -34.45
N ASN A 732 -25.89 -28.35 -33.22
CA ASN A 732 -27.27 -28.33 -32.78
C ASN A 732 -28.11 -27.30 -33.52
N TYR A 733 -27.56 -26.14 -33.86
CA TYR A 733 -28.25 -25.10 -34.62
C TYR A 733 -28.45 -25.54 -36.07
N ILE A 734 -27.48 -26.21 -36.70
CA ILE A 734 -27.61 -26.80 -38.03
C ILE A 734 -28.63 -27.94 -38.00
N ASN A 735 -28.58 -28.83 -37.01
CA ASN A 735 -29.56 -29.91 -36.84
C ASN A 735 -30.96 -29.37 -36.55
N TYR A 736 -31.07 -28.32 -35.74
CA TYR A 736 -32.31 -27.60 -35.46
C TYR A 736 -32.83 -26.92 -36.71
N ARG A 737 -31.98 -26.22 -37.49
CA ARG A 737 -32.34 -25.63 -38.78
C ARG A 737 -32.77 -26.67 -39.79
N LYS A 738 -32.10 -27.83 -39.84
CA LYS A 738 -32.45 -28.92 -40.75
C LYS A 738 -33.82 -29.51 -40.38
N LYS A 739 -34.05 -29.81 -39.09
CA LYS A 739 -35.36 -30.24 -38.58
C LYS A 739 -36.43 -29.16 -38.73
N SER A 740 -36.09 -27.89 -38.51
CA SER A 740 -37.01 -26.77 -38.64
C SER A 740 -37.34 -26.50 -40.10
N LYS A 741 -36.41 -26.72 -41.03
CA LYS A 741 -36.68 -26.62 -42.47
C LYS A 741 -37.51 -27.82 -42.94
N GLU A 742 -37.18 -29.04 -42.53
CA GLU A 742 -38.01 -30.23 -42.83
C GLU A 742 -39.42 -30.10 -42.23
N ALA A 743 -39.54 -29.61 -41.00
CA ALA A 743 -40.83 -29.34 -40.36
C ALA A 743 -41.56 -28.15 -40.99
N LYS A 744 -40.84 -27.13 -41.47
CA LYS A 744 -41.43 -25.99 -42.16
C LYS A 744 -41.88 -26.36 -43.57
N ASP A 745 -41.10 -27.13 -44.33
CA ASP A 745 -41.51 -27.62 -45.65
C ASP A 745 -42.71 -28.59 -45.52
N LEU A 746 -42.75 -29.44 -44.49
CA LEU A 746 -43.94 -30.27 -44.20
C LEU A 746 -45.15 -29.41 -43.77
N ARG A 747 -44.92 -28.41 -42.91
CA ARG A 747 -45.99 -27.55 -42.38
C ARG A 747 -46.51 -26.58 -43.43
N ASP A 748 -45.66 -26.05 -44.30
CA ASP A 748 -46.04 -25.18 -45.41
C ASP A 748 -46.79 -26.00 -46.47
N ALA A 749 -46.43 -27.27 -46.69
CA ALA A 749 -47.21 -28.17 -47.55
C ALA A 749 -48.58 -28.56 -46.93
N GLU A 750 -48.64 -28.81 -45.63
CA GLU A 750 -49.91 -29.12 -44.94
C GLU A 750 -50.80 -27.87 -44.83
N ILE A 751 -50.23 -26.69 -44.53
CA ILE A 751 -50.95 -25.41 -44.51
C ILE A 751 -51.46 -25.06 -45.91
N ALA A 752 -50.65 -25.23 -46.96
CA ALA A 752 -51.11 -24.97 -48.33
C ALA A 752 -52.26 -25.91 -48.74
N ARG A 753 -52.27 -27.16 -48.28
CA ARG A 753 -53.39 -28.08 -48.51
C ARG A 753 -54.63 -27.67 -47.70
N GLN A 754 -54.45 -27.31 -46.43
CA GLN A 754 -55.54 -26.87 -45.56
C GLN A 754 -56.15 -25.53 -46.03
N GLN A 755 -55.34 -24.58 -46.49
CA GLN A 755 -55.84 -23.32 -47.07
C GLN A 755 -56.59 -23.54 -48.38
N ALA A 756 -56.16 -24.48 -49.23
CA ALA A 756 -56.92 -24.85 -50.41
C ALA A 756 -58.29 -25.48 -50.05
N GLU A 757 -58.34 -26.35 -49.04
CA GLU A 757 -59.60 -26.94 -48.54
C GLU A 757 -60.50 -25.89 -47.85
N MET A 758 -59.94 -24.88 -47.17
CA MET A 758 -60.71 -23.79 -46.53
C MET A 758 -61.25 -22.77 -47.54
N GLU A 759 -60.50 -22.43 -48.60
CA GLU A 759 -60.96 -21.50 -49.63
C GLU A 759 -62.15 -22.09 -50.42
N GLU A 760 -62.16 -23.40 -50.70
CA GLU A 760 -63.32 -24.09 -51.28
C GLU A 760 -64.56 -24.01 -50.37
N ALA A 761 -64.38 -24.12 -49.05
CA ALA A 761 -65.48 -23.98 -48.08
C ALA A 761 -66.00 -22.54 -47.96
N ARG A 762 -65.11 -21.53 -48.07
CA ARG A 762 -65.47 -20.10 -48.10
C ARG A 762 -66.33 -19.77 -49.32
N GLU A 763 -65.92 -20.22 -50.50
CA GLU A 763 -66.69 -20.02 -51.73
C GLU A 763 -68.08 -20.65 -51.63
N PHE A 764 -68.20 -21.83 -51.02
CA PHE A 764 -69.48 -22.50 -50.80
C PHE A 764 -70.41 -21.70 -49.87
N GLN A 765 -69.91 -21.18 -48.74
CA GLN A 765 -70.72 -20.40 -47.80
C GLN A 765 -71.13 -19.04 -48.38
N GLN A 766 -70.22 -18.32 -49.04
CA GLN A 766 -70.55 -17.04 -49.69
C GLN A 766 -71.60 -17.20 -50.80
N ALA A 767 -71.63 -18.35 -51.49
CA ALA A 767 -72.67 -18.63 -52.48
C ALA A 767 -74.07 -18.78 -51.87
N MET A 768 -74.19 -19.06 -50.56
CA MET A 768 -75.47 -19.18 -49.88
C MET A 768 -76.04 -17.84 -49.39
N LEU A 769 -75.24 -16.80 -49.19
CA LEU A 769 -75.73 -15.50 -48.72
C LEU A 769 -76.60 -14.79 -49.79
N PRO A 770 -77.57 -13.95 -49.40
CA PRO A 770 -78.42 -13.23 -50.35
C PRO A 770 -77.57 -12.33 -51.26
N LYS A 771 -77.63 -12.56 -52.57
CA LYS A 771 -76.84 -11.79 -53.55
C LYS A 771 -77.45 -10.42 -53.90
N GLU A 772 -78.75 -10.26 -53.68
CA GLU A 772 -79.50 -9.02 -53.90
C GLU A 772 -80.41 -8.75 -52.70
N MET A 773 -80.43 -7.50 -52.23
CA MET A 773 -81.27 -7.11 -51.08
C MET A 773 -82.72 -6.87 -51.53
N PRO A 774 -83.73 -7.24 -50.72
CA PRO A 774 -85.12 -7.02 -51.07
C PRO A 774 -85.42 -5.53 -51.29
N SER A 775 -85.90 -5.18 -52.49
CA SER A 775 -86.41 -3.85 -52.78
C SER A 775 -87.92 -3.86 -52.65
N THR A 776 -88.43 -3.19 -51.61
CA THR A 776 -89.86 -3.06 -51.37
C THR A 776 -90.28 -1.59 -51.37
N ASP A 777 -91.52 -1.30 -51.73
CA ASP A 777 -92.05 0.08 -51.70
C ASP A 777 -92.22 0.60 -50.26
N ASP A 778 -92.43 -0.31 -49.30
CA ASP A 778 -92.72 0.03 -47.90
C ASP A 778 -91.47 0.05 -46.98
N TYR A 779 -90.40 -0.67 -47.34
CA TYR A 779 -89.19 -0.81 -46.51
C TYR A 779 -87.88 -0.70 -47.30
N GLU A 780 -86.86 -0.15 -46.65
CA GLU A 780 -85.45 -0.31 -47.01
C GLU A 780 -84.85 -1.41 -46.14
N MET A 781 -84.36 -2.48 -46.77
CA MET A 781 -83.76 -3.62 -46.06
C MET A 781 -82.32 -3.82 -46.54
N VAL A 782 -81.39 -3.88 -45.59
CA VAL A 782 -79.96 -4.06 -45.88
C VAL A 782 -79.40 -5.08 -44.91
N GLY A 783 -78.73 -6.09 -45.45
CA GLY A 783 -77.92 -7.04 -44.70
C GLY A 783 -76.44 -6.86 -45.01
N PHE A 784 -75.59 -7.10 -44.02
CA PHE A 784 -74.14 -7.03 -44.17
C PHE A 784 -73.47 -8.10 -43.33
N GLN A 785 -72.40 -8.68 -43.84
CA GLN A 785 -71.53 -9.59 -43.11
C GLN A 785 -70.07 -9.37 -43.52
N GLN A 786 -69.19 -9.29 -42.53
CA GLN A 786 -67.74 -9.32 -42.69
C GLN A 786 -67.18 -10.42 -41.79
N THR A 787 -66.54 -11.43 -42.39
CA THR A 787 -66.01 -12.56 -41.64
C THR A 787 -64.67 -12.22 -41.00
N ALA A 788 -64.46 -12.65 -39.76
CA ALA A 788 -63.17 -12.52 -39.07
C ALA A 788 -62.13 -13.52 -39.59
N THR A 789 -62.59 -14.68 -40.08
CA THR A 789 -61.72 -15.74 -40.63
C THR A 789 -62.13 -16.17 -42.05
N GLU A 790 -61.43 -17.15 -42.61
CA GLU A 790 -61.68 -17.68 -43.95
C GLU A 790 -63.12 -18.21 -44.12
N VAL A 791 -63.74 -18.81 -43.08
CA VAL A 791 -65.14 -19.29 -43.10
C VAL A 791 -65.86 -18.76 -41.87
N GLY A 792 -66.93 -18.00 -42.09
CA GLY A 792 -67.66 -17.28 -41.04
C GLY A 792 -68.64 -18.16 -40.25
N GLY A 793 -68.88 -17.81 -39.00
CA GLY A 793 -69.94 -18.38 -38.15
C GLY A 793 -71.28 -17.65 -38.28
N ASP A 794 -71.26 -16.39 -38.72
CA ASP A 794 -72.48 -15.61 -38.86
C ASP A 794 -73.17 -15.81 -40.21
N PHE A 795 -74.44 -15.42 -40.27
CA PHE A 795 -75.13 -15.16 -41.52
C PHE A 795 -76.34 -14.23 -41.34
N PHE A 796 -76.79 -13.68 -42.45
CA PHE A 796 -78.10 -13.04 -42.54
C PHE A 796 -78.91 -13.58 -43.72
N ASP A 797 -80.23 -13.42 -43.64
CA ASP A 797 -81.13 -13.75 -44.75
C ASP A 797 -82.40 -12.90 -44.76
N PHE A 798 -83.01 -12.78 -45.93
CA PHE A 798 -84.34 -12.22 -46.12
C PHE A 798 -85.17 -13.19 -46.96
N MET A 799 -86.24 -13.73 -46.37
CA MET A 799 -87.11 -14.69 -47.02
C MET A 799 -88.52 -14.11 -47.16
N GLN A 800 -89.15 -14.26 -48.33
CA GLN A 800 -90.51 -13.78 -48.56
C GLN A 800 -91.53 -14.85 -48.17
N LYS A 801 -92.54 -14.48 -47.40
CA LYS A 801 -93.67 -15.34 -47.05
C LYS A 801 -94.66 -15.46 -48.19
N GLU A 802 -95.45 -16.53 -48.21
CA GLU A 802 -96.52 -16.72 -49.19
C GLU A 802 -97.57 -15.59 -49.12
N ASP A 803 -97.77 -14.97 -47.95
CA ASP A 803 -98.68 -13.84 -47.73
C ASP A 803 -98.13 -12.47 -48.17
N GLY A 804 -96.91 -12.44 -48.71
CA GLY A 804 -96.22 -11.24 -49.17
C GLY A 804 -95.44 -10.49 -48.08
N GLY A 805 -95.53 -10.92 -46.81
CA GLY A 805 -94.68 -10.43 -45.73
C GLY A 805 -93.23 -10.90 -45.88
N TRP A 806 -92.33 -10.33 -45.06
CA TRP A 806 -90.90 -10.67 -45.11
C TRP A 806 -90.43 -11.23 -43.77
N VAL A 807 -89.49 -12.16 -43.82
CA VAL A 807 -88.75 -12.67 -42.67
C VAL A 807 -87.31 -12.21 -42.81
N ALA A 808 -86.81 -11.47 -41.83
CA ALA A 808 -85.42 -11.07 -41.75
C ALA A 808 -84.72 -11.82 -40.63
N ILE A 809 -83.51 -12.29 -40.90
CA ILE A 809 -82.75 -13.17 -40.02
C ILE A 809 -81.34 -12.64 -39.85
N CYS A 810 -80.88 -12.59 -38.60
CA CYS A 810 -79.48 -12.39 -38.25
C CYS A 810 -79.08 -13.52 -37.31
N GLY A 811 -78.10 -14.34 -37.69
CA GLY A 811 -77.66 -15.48 -36.91
C GLY A 811 -76.15 -15.53 -36.76
N ASP A 812 -75.72 -16.19 -35.69
CA ASP A 812 -74.34 -16.35 -35.26
C ASP A 812 -74.17 -17.77 -34.71
N ALA A 813 -73.30 -18.55 -35.35
CA ALA A 813 -72.90 -19.85 -34.86
C ALA A 813 -71.66 -19.73 -33.98
N THR A 814 -71.69 -20.33 -32.80
CA THR A 814 -70.54 -20.32 -31.88
C THR A 814 -69.28 -20.87 -32.53
N GLY A 815 -68.21 -20.06 -32.53
CA GLY A 815 -66.89 -20.37 -33.08
C GLY A 815 -66.79 -20.04 -34.57
N HIS A 816 -65.56 -20.07 -35.11
CA HIS A 816 -65.29 -19.73 -36.51
C HIS A 816 -64.70 -20.93 -37.28
N GLY A 817 -64.78 -20.93 -38.62
CA GLY A 817 -64.25 -21.99 -39.49
C GLY A 817 -65.28 -23.05 -39.90
N LEU A 818 -64.82 -24.15 -40.53
CA LEU A 818 -65.67 -25.17 -41.18
C LEU A 818 -66.81 -25.73 -40.30
N THR A 819 -66.59 -25.86 -38.99
CA THR A 819 -67.60 -26.38 -38.06
C THR A 819 -68.76 -25.42 -37.84
N SER A 820 -68.50 -24.11 -37.86
CA SER A 820 -69.52 -23.06 -37.72
C SER A 820 -70.30 -22.87 -39.02
N GLY A 821 -69.60 -22.84 -40.17
CA GLY A 821 -70.23 -22.79 -41.50
C GLY A 821 -71.16 -23.96 -41.80
N ASN A 822 -70.90 -25.16 -41.26
CA ASN A 822 -71.83 -26.29 -41.32
C ASN A 822 -73.13 -26.02 -40.55
N VAL A 823 -73.05 -25.42 -39.36
CA VAL A 823 -74.23 -25.06 -38.55
C VAL A 823 -75.07 -23.99 -39.27
N VAL A 824 -74.43 -23.00 -39.90
CA VAL A 824 -75.09 -22.00 -40.76
C VAL A 824 -75.84 -22.67 -41.92
N SER A 825 -75.15 -23.55 -42.67
CA SER A 825 -75.73 -24.23 -43.84
C SER A 825 -76.96 -25.08 -43.46
N ILE A 826 -76.87 -25.81 -42.34
CA ILE A 826 -77.97 -26.61 -41.79
C ILE A 826 -79.14 -25.72 -41.39
N THR A 827 -78.87 -24.66 -40.62
CA THR A 827 -79.89 -23.75 -40.07
C THR A 827 -80.64 -23.06 -41.21
N LYS A 828 -79.92 -22.52 -42.19
CA LYS A 828 -80.51 -21.87 -43.37
C LYS A 828 -81.36 -22.83 -44.20
N THR A 829 -80.86 -24.05 -44.43
CA THR A 829 -81.62 -25.08 -45.17
C THR A 829 -82.90 -25.45 -44.43
N ALA A 830 -82.84 -25.66 -43.12
CA ALA A 830 -84.02 -25.95 -42.30
C ALA A 830 -85.00 -24.78 -42.30
N MET A 831 -84.49 -23.55 -42.17
CA MET A 831 -85.27 -22.32 -42.17
C MET A 831 -86.07 -22.11 -43.46
N SER A 832 -85.49 -22.46 -44.62
CA SER A 832 -86.19 -22.34 -45.92
C SER A 832 -87.51 -23.12 -45.99
N SER A 833 -87.69 -24.14 -45.14
CA SER A 833 -88.92 -24.92 -45.03
C SER A 833 -89.91 -24.41 -43.97
N LEU A 834 -89.51 -23.41 -43.17
CA LEU A 834 -90.25 -22.87 -42.02
C LEU A 834 -90.65 -21.38 -42.19
N VAL A 835 -90.38 -20.79 -43.36
CA VAL A 835 -90.56 -19.34 -43.65
C VAL A 835 -91.94 -18.79 -43.27
N ASP A 836 -93.00 -19.56 -43.53
CA ASP A 836 -94.37 -19.08 -43.29
C ASP A 836 -94.78 -19.16 -41.81
N GLU A 837 -94.02 -19.83 -40.95
CA GLU A 837 -94.33 -19.95 -39.53
C GLU A 837 -94.10 -18.63 -38.75
N ALA A 838 -94.69 -18.55 -37.55
CA ALA A 838 -94.41 -17.46 -36.62
C ALA A 838 -93.00 -17.60 -36.01
N PRO A 839 -92.40 -16.52 -35.48
CA PRO A 839 -91.02 -16.57 -34.97
C PRO A 839 -90.75 -17.65 -33.93
N VAL A 840 -91.64 -17.83 -32.93
CA VAL A 840 -91.43 -18.82 -31.85
C VAL A 840 -91.46 -20.28 -32.35
N PRO A 841 -92.50 -20.76 -33.07
CA PRO A 841 -92.51 -22.11 -33.63
C PRO A 841 -91.33 -22.42 -34.55
N THR A 842 -90.86 -21.39 -35.28
CA THR A 842 -89.68 -21.50 -36.14
C THR A 842 -88.43 -21.80 -35.32
N LEU A 843 -88.17 -21.01 -34.27
CA LEU A 843 -87.02 -21.21 -33.39
C LEU A 843 -87.07 -22.56 -32.66
N ASP A 844 -88.25 -23.00 -32.19
CA ASP A 844 -88.41 -24.31 -31.55
C ASP A 844 -88.07 -25.45 -32.51
N SER A 845 -88.57 -25.39 -33.75
CA SER A 845 -88.29 -26.38 -34.79
C SER A 845 -86.82 -26.41 -35.21
N LEU A 846 -86.17 -25.25 -35.27
CA LEU A 846 -84.73 -25.14 -35.54
C LEU A 846 -83.90 -25.71 -34.38
N ASN A 847 -84.26 -25.42 -33.13
CA ASN A 847 -83.58 -25.98 -31.95
C ASN A 847 -83.62 -27.51 -31.94
N ASP A 848 -84.79 -28.10 -32.21
CA ASP A 848 -84.94 -29.56 -32.30
C ASP A 848 -84.15 -30.17 -33.47
N THR A 849 -84.07 -29.47 -34.60
CA THR A 849 -83.30 -29.90 -35.77
C THR A 849 -81.81 -29.95 -35.44
N LEU A 850 -81.27 -28.90 -34.83
CA LEU A 850 -79.86 -28.82 -34.44
C LEU A 850 -79.50 -29.86 -33.36
N LEU A 851 -80.38 -30.11 -32.39
CA LEU A 851 -80.20 -31.16 -31.38
C LEU A 851 -80.14 -32.57 -31.99
N LYS A 852 -81.03 -32.87 -32.96
CA LYS A 852 -81.05 -34.18 -33.66
C LYS A 852 -79.79 -34.42 -34.48
N MET A 853 -79.18 -33.37 -35.01
CA MET A 853 -77.95 -33.47 -35.80
C MET A 853 -76.68 -33.66 -34.97
N ASN A 854 -76.78 -33.59 -33.63
CA ASN A 854 -75.67 -33.82 -32.69
C ASN A 854 -74.41 -32.99 -33.03
N ILE A 855 -74.60 -31.69 -33.22
CA ILE A 855 -73.55 -30.71 -33.58
C ILE A 855 -72.53 -30.42 -32.45
N GLY A 856 -72.41 -31.31 -31.46
CA GLY A 856 -71.46 -31.20 -30.37
C GLY A 856 -71.76 -30.02 -29.44
N LEU A 857 -70.74 -29.22 -29.15
CA LEU A 857 -70.84 -28.01 -28.33
C LEU A 857 -71.29 -26.77 -29.12
N ASN A 858 -71.40 -26.86 -30.45
CA ASN A 858 -71.74 -25.71 -31.28
C ASN A 858 -73.22 -25.34 -31.07
N ARG A 859 -73.52 -24.05 -30.97
CA ARG A 859 -74.85 -23.48 -30.84
C ARG A 859 -75.05 -22.41 -31.89
N MET A 860 -76.31 -22.09 -32.18
CA MET A 860 -76.68 -21.02 -33.09
C MET A 860 -77.52 -20.01 -32.32
N CYS A 861 -77.01 -18.81 -32.18
CA CYS A 861 -77.79 -17.68 -31.73
C CYS A 861 -78.51 -17.07 -32.94
N LEU A 862 -79.79 -16.74 -32.83
CA LEU A 862 -80.57 -16.26 -33.99
C LEU A 862 -81.64 -15.24 -33.61
N ASN A 863 -81.62 -14.10 -34.30
CA ASN A 863 -82.66 -13.07 -34.31
C ASN A 863 -83.53 -13.27 -35.55
N ILE A 864 -84.85 -13.33 -35.35
CA ILE A 864 -85.84 -13.48 -36.42
C ILE A 864 -86.92 -12.42 -36.29
N ALA A 865 -87.15 -11.69 -37.39
CA ALA A 865 -88.15 -10.64 -37.49
C ALA A 865 -89.13 -10.94 -38.62
N ASN A 866 -90.38 -11.24 -38.28
CA ASN A 866 -91.48 -11.34 -39.24
C ASN A 866 -92.09 -9.95 -39.44
N ILE A 867 -91.82 -9.36 -40.60
CA ILE A 867 -92.19 -8.01 -40.99
C ILE A 867 -93.58 -8.04 -41.62
N GLY A 868 -94.56 -7.51 -40.88
CA GLY A 868 -95.91 -7.23 -41.37
C GLY A 868 -96.08 -5.74 -41.69
N LYS A 869 -97.23 -5.37 -42.27
CA LYS A 869 -97.49 -4.02 -42.80
C LYS A 869 -97.25 -2.90 -41.79
N ASP A 870 -97.71 -3.05 -40.55
CA ASP A 870 -97.62 -2.01 -39.51
C ASP A 870 -97.01 -2.52 -38.19
N SER A 871 -96.56 -3.78 -38.14
CA SER A 871 -95.88 -4.36 -36.99
C SER A 871 -94.83 -5.40 -37.39
N ILE A 872 -93.80 -5.53 -36.57
CA ILE A 872 -92.78 -6.57 -36.68
C ILE A 872 -92.95 -7.51 -35.48
N ARG A 873 -93.14 -8.81 -35.74
CA ARG A 873 -93.04 -9.83 -34.70
C ARG A 873 -91.60 -10.31 -34.62
N PHE A 874 -90.94 -9.99 -33.51
CA PHE A 874 -89.54 -10.26 -33.29
C PHE A 874 -89.36 -11.34 -32.22
N SER A 875 -88.43 -12.27 -32.45
CA SER A 875 -88.00 -13.25 -31.46
C SER A 875 -86.49 -13.44 -31.56
N SER A 876 -85.87 -13.80 -30.45
CA SER A 876 -84.44 -14.08 -30.37
C SER A 876 -84.19 -15.43 -29.70
N ALA A 877 -83.15 -16.11 -30.13
CA ALA A 877 -82.55 -17.27 -29.47
C ALA A 877 -81.11 -16.92 -29.09
N GLY A 878 -80.92 -16.24 -27.97
CA GLY A 878 -79.59 -15.98 -27.38
C GLY A 878 -78.71 -14.96 -28.10
N MET A 879 -79.27 -14.11 -28.98
CA MET A 879 -78.50 -13.02 -29.60
C MET A 879 -78.45 -11.76 -28.75
N PRO A 880 -77.48 -10.86 -29.02
CA PRO A 880 -77.50 -9.51 -28.52
C PRO A 880 -78.81 -8.79 -28.81
N PRO A 881 -79.11 -7.74 -28.03
CA PRO A 881 -80.32 -6.96 -28.20
C PRO A 881 -80.43 -6.38 -29.62
N ALA A 882 -81.65 -6.39 -30.17
CA ALA A 882 -81.96 -5.62 -31.36
C ALA A 882 -82.30 -4.18 -30.94
N TYR A 883 -81.98 -3.20 -31.78
CA TYR A 883 -82.28 -1.79 -31.49
C TYR A 883 -83.41 -1.28 -32.38
N TYR A 884 -84.47 -0.76 -31.77
CA TYR A 884 -85.64 -0.19 -32.47
C TYR A 884 -85.72 1.31 -32.27
N TYR A 885 -85.66 2.08 -33.36
CA TYR A 885 -85.88 3.51 -33.35
C TYR A 885 -87.32 3.83 -33.75
N SER A 886 -88.03 4.54 -32.87
CA SER A 886 -89.37 5.03 -33.16
C SER A 886 -89.31 6.47 -33.67
N ALA A 887 -89.67 6.70 -34.94
CA ALA A 887 -89.71 8.04 -35.51
C ALA A 887 -90.78 8.94 -34.85
N GLU A 888 -91.84 8.34 -34.31
CA GLU A 888 -92.90 9.05 -33.59
C GLU A 888 -92.42 9.62 -32.24
N LYS A 889 -91.59 8.87 -31.50
CA LYS A 889 -91.05 9.30 -30.20
C LYS A 889 -89.69 10.00 -30.31
N GLY A 890 -88.94 9.76 -31.39
CA GLY A 890 -87.56 10.19 -31.53
C GLY A 890 -86.59 9.44 -30.61
N GLU A 891 -86.96 8.25 -30.14
CA GLU A 891 -86.20 7.47 -29.15
C GLU A 891 -85.76 6.12 -29.73
N LEU A 892 -84.56 5.69 -29.34
CA LEU A 892 -84.01 4.37 -29.63
C LEU A 892 -84.26 3.48 -28.41
N GLU A 893 -84.97 2.38 -28.60
CA GLU A 893 -85.33 1.40 -27.59
C GLU A 893 -84.54 0.10 -27.83
N GLU A 894 -83.97 -0.47 -26.77
CA GLU A 894 -83.32 -1.78 -26.80
C GLU A 894 -84.37 -2.90 -26.66
N ILE A 895 -84.35 -3.86 -27.58
CA ILE A 895 -85.24 -5.01 -27.63
C ILE A 895 -84.44 -6.26 -27.28
N LEU A 896 -84.54 -6.65 -26.01
CA LEU A 896 -83.92 -7.86 -25.48
C LEU A 896 -84.97 -8.94 -25.22
N VAL A 897 -84.99 -9.95 -26.08
CA VAL A 897 -85.82 -11.15 -25.91
C VAL A 897 -84.94 -12.28 -25.36
N GLY A 898 -85.07 -12.58 -24.07
CA GLY A 898 -84.24 -13.59 -23.41
C GLY A 898 -84.65 -15.01 -23.78
N ALA A 899 -83.79 -15.74 -24.48
CA ALA A 899 -83.91 -17.18 -24.71
C ALA A 899 -82.52 -17.83 -24.84
N LEU A 900 -82.46 -19.17 -24.73
CA LEU A 900 -81.21 -19.90 -24.91
C LEU A 900 -80.85 -20.02 -26.41
N PRO A 901 -79.56 -20.07 -26.77
CA PRO A 901 -79.13 -20.37 -28.14
C PRO A 901 -79.70 -21.70 -28.64
N LEU A 902 -79.99 -21.79 -29.93
CA LEU A 902 -80.49 -23.00 -30.58
C LEU A 902 -79.46 -24.14 -30.50
N GLY A 903 -79.93 -25.36 -30.31
CA GLY A 903 -79.10 -26.54 -30.07
C GLY A 903 -78.69 -26.75 -28.61
N SER A 904 -79.14 -25.89 -27.69
CA SER A 904 -78.72 -25.93 -26.28
C SER A 904 -79.37 -27.04 -25.46
N LEU A 905 -80.70 -27.05 -25.39
CA LEU A 905 -81.48 -27.99 -24.58
C LEU A 905 -82.79 -28.35 -25.29
N PRO A 906 -83.23 -29.63 -25.22
CA PRO A 906 -84.55 -30.02 -25.71
C PRO A 906 -85.66 -29.27 -24.96
N GLY A 907 -86.63 -28.71 -25.70
CA GLY A 907 -87.77 -27.99 -25.13
C GLY A 907 -87.45 -26.60 -24.54
N ALA A 908 -86.41 -25.92 -25.03
CA ALA A 908 -86.16 -24.52 -24.71
C ALA A 908 -87.36 -23.65 -25.13
N MET A 909 -87.84 -22.77 -24.25
CA MET A 909 -88.97 -21.88 -24.53
C MET A 909 -88.47 -20.57 -25.15
N HIS A 910 -88.91 -20.25 -26.36
CA HIS A 910 -88.69 -18.94 -26.99
C HIS A 910 -89.90 -18.03 -26.78
N MET A 911 -89.66 -16.72 -26.73
CA MET A 911 -90.69 -15.69 -26.55
C MET A 911 -90.67 -14.75 -27.76
N GLU A 912 -91.81 -14.17 -28.12
CA GLU A 912 -91.86 -13.12 -29.14
C GLU A 912 -92.34 -11.79 -28.55
N GLN A 913 -91.90 -10.71 -29.17
CA GLN A 913 -92.35 -9.35 -28.92
C GLN A 913 -92.88 -8.75 -30.23
N GLU A 914 -94.07 -8.17 -30.17
CA GLU A 914 -94.63 -7.42 -31.29
C GLU A 914 -94.25 -5.94 -31.17
N ILE A 915 -93.62 -5.42 -32.21
CA ILE A 915 -93.11 -4.05 -32.31
C ILE A 915 -93.99 -3.30 -33.28
N SER A 916 -94.57 -2.18 -32.85
CA SER A 916 -95.33 -1.29 -33.76
C SER A 916 -94.37 -0.63 -34.73
N PHE A 917 -94.50 -0.90 -36.02
CA PHE A 917 -93.60 -0.45 -37.08
C PHE A 917 -94.42 0.22 -38.20
N LYS A 918 -95.11 1.30 -37.82
CA LYS A 918 -96.16 1.96 -38.62
C LYS A 918 -95.70 3.26 -39.28
N ASN A 919 -94.68 3.93 -38.71
CA ASN A 919 -94.30 5.28 -39.11
C ASN A 919 -93.14 5.26 -40.11
N SER A 920 -93.19 6.14 -41.11
CA SER A 920 -92.05 6.43 -41.98
C SER A 920 -90.87 6.90 -41.12
N GLY A 921 -89.71 6.27 -41.29
CA GLY A 921 -88.52 6.53 -40.49
C GLY A 921 -88.30 5.57 -39.30
N ASP A 922 -89.25 4.70 -38.96
CA ASP A 922 -89.04 3.64 -37.96
C ASP A 922 -87.91 2.70 -38.43
N ILE A 923 -86.97 2.34 -37.55
CA ILE A 923 -85.81 1.48 -37.88
C ILE A 923 -85.70 0.34 -36.88
N ILE A 924 -85.39 -0.86 -37.35
CA ILE A 924 -84.90 -1.95 -36.50
C ILE A 924 -83.53 -2.41 -37.01
N VAL A 925 -82.57 -2.53 -36.08
CA VAL A 925 -81.22 -3.02 -36.32
C VAL A 925 -81.02 -4.29 -35.51
N MET A 926 -80.86 -5.42 -36.19
CA MET A 926 -80.43 -6.68 -35.61
C MET A 926 -78.96 -6.88 -35.92
N MET A 927 -78.16 -7.34 -34.95
CA MET A 927 -76.73 -7.53 -35.14
C MET A 927 -76.21 -8.73 -34.34
N SER A 928 -75.06 -9.27 -34.77
CA SER A 928 -74.21 -10.12 -33.93
C SER A 928 -73.34 -9.26 -32.99
N ASP A 929 -72.64 -9.92 -32.07
CA ASP A 929 -71.77 -9.27 -31.09
C ASP A 929 -70.41 -8.83 -31.66
N GLY A 930 -70.05 -9.24 -32.89
CA GLY A 930 -68.75 -8.93 -33.49
C GLY A 930 -68.42 -7.44 -33.64
N LEU A 931 -69.42 -6.54 -33.76
CA LEU A 931 -69.17 -5.09 -33.69
C LEU A 931 -68.98 -4.60 -32.25
N PRO A 932 -69.94 -4.79 -31.32
CA PRO A 932 -69.76 -4.40 -29.92
C PRO A 932 -68.50 -4.98 -29.26
N GLU A 933 -68.10 -6.20 -29.61
CA GLU A 933 -66.94 -6.89 -29.04
C GLU A 933 -65.63 -6.68 -29.81
N ALA A 934 -65.64 -5.93 -30.92
CA ALA A 934 -64.42 -5.64 -31.68
C ALA A 934 -63.37 -4.94 -30.78
N GLU A 935 -62.23 -5.60 -30.57
CA GLU A 935 -61.14 -5.13 -29.72
C GLU A 935 -60.13 -4.28 -30.50
N ASN A 936 -59.82 -3.08 -30.02
CA ASN A 936 -58.70 -2.31 -30.55
C ASN A 936 -57.34 -2.87 -30.08
N GLY A 937 -56.23 -2.30 -30.54
CA GLY A 937 -54.87 -2.74 -30.16
C GLY A 937 -54.56 -2.70 -28.65
N ASN A 938 -55.39 -2.05 -27.82
CA ASN A 938 -55.29 -2.02 -26.37
C ASN A 938 -56.23 -3.02 -25.66
N LYS A 939 -56.95 -3.88 -26.40
CA LYS A 939 -58.00 -4.79 -25.91
C LYS A 939 -59.22 -4.09 -25.32
N GLU A 940 -59.51 -2.89 -25.79
CA GLU A 940 -60.77 -2.21 -25.46
C GLU A 940 -61.80 -2.54 -26.53
N MET A 941 -62.95 -3.03 -26.11
CA MET A 941 -64.08 -3.30 -27.01
C MET A 941 -64.77 -2.00 -27.43
N VAL A 942 -65.40 -1.99 -28.61
CA VAL A 942 -66.26 -0.88 -29.05
C VAL A 942 -67.33 -0.60 -27.99
N GLY A 943 -67.98 -1.67 -27.51
CA GLY A 943 -69.03 -1.68 -26.52
C GLY A 943 -70.43 -1.45 -27.11
N TYR A 944 -71.45 -2.00 -26.44
CA TYR A 944 -72.85 -1.82 -26.80
C TYR A 944 -73.31 -0.36 -26.73
N GLU A 945 -72.85 0.40 -25.73
CA GLU A 945 -73.20 1.81 -25.55
C GLU A 945 -72.80 2.67 -26.77
N ARG A 946 -71.57 2.50 -27.28
CA ARG A 946 -71.11 3.26 -28.47
C ARG A 946 -71.84 2.83 -29.74
N THR A 947 -72.17 1.55 -29.83
CA THR A 947 -72.94 1.02 -30.96
C THR A 947 -74.34 1.62 -30.98
N GLU A 948 -75.00 1.67 -29.83
CA GLU A 948 -76.31 2.31 -29.65
C GLU A 948 -76.26 3.81 -29.99
N GLU A 949 -75.27 4.54 -29.46
CA GLU A 949 -75.08 5.97 -29.78
C GLU A 949 -74.92 6.20 -31.28
N ARG A 950 -74.13 5.35 -31.95
CA ARG A 950 -73.91 5.45 -33.40
C ARG A 950 -75.17 5.18 -34.21
N ILE A 951 -75.99 4.21 -33.81
CA ILE A 951 -77.30 3.97 -34.45
C ILE A 951 -78.20 5.19 -34.28
N ARG A 952 -78.22 5.79 -33.08
CA ARG A 952 -79.03 6.97 -32.78
C ARG A 952 -78.63 8.18 -33.64
N GLU A 953 -77.33 8.42 -33.81
CA GLU A 953 -76.79 9.47 -34.69
C GLU A 953 -77.19 9.29 -36.16
N LEU A 954 -77.31 8.04 -36.61
CA LEU A 954 -77.59 7.69 -38.00
C LEU A 954 -79.09 7.47 -38.27
N SER A 955 -79.97 7.65 -37.29
CA SER A 955 -81.42 7.39 -37.41
C SER A 955 -82.10 8.15 -38.57
N ASP A 956 -81.65 9.35 -38.90
CA ASP A 956 -82.16 10.15 -40.03
C ASP A 956 -81.66 9.70 -41.42
N LYS A 957 -80.72 8.74 -41.49
CA LYS A 957 -80.06 8.27 -42.73
C LYS A 957 -80.74 7.07 -43.37
N SER A 958 -80.43 6.75 -44.63
CA SER A 958 -80.97 5.54 -45.28
C SER A 958 -80.43 4.26 -44.63
N ALA A 959 -81.09 3.12 -44.84
CA ALA A 959 -80.61 1.84 -44.27
C ALA A 959 -79.16 1.51 -44.69
N GLU A 960 -78.79 1.86 -45.93
CA GLU A 960 -77.44 1.66 -46.48
C GLU A 960 -76.40 2.57 -45.82
N GLU A 961 -76.76 3.82 -45.53
CA GLU A 961 -75.90 4.78 -44.83
C GLU A 961 -75.72 4.40 -43.35
N ILE A 962 -76.76 3.87 -42.70
CA ILE A 962 -76.66 3.33 -41.33
C ILE A 962 -75.65 2.17 -41.32
N LYS A 963 -75.78 1.22 -42.24
CA LYS A 963 -74.83 0.10 -42.40
C LYS A 963 -73.40 0.60 -42.58
N ASN A 964 -73.16 1.53 -43.52
CA ASN A 964 -71.83 2.09 -43.76
C ASN A 964 -71.26 2.78 -42.52
N GLY A 965 -72.09 3.51 -41.76
CA GLY A 965 -71.65 4.20 -40.55
C GLY A 965 -71.32 3.27 -39.38
N LEU A 966 -71.90 2.06 -39.32
CA LEU A 966 -71.53 1.01 -38.37
C LEU A 966 -70.23 0.29 -38.78
N VAL A 967 -70.04 0.03 -40.08
CA VAL A 967 -68.76 -0.51 -40.59
C VAL A 967 -67.61 0.48 -40.33
N GLU A 968 -67.83 1.77 -40.59
CA GLU A 968 -66.84 2.83 -40.32
C GLU A 968 -66.46 2.92 -38.84
N LEU A 969 -67.42 2.68 -37.93
CA LEU A 969 -67.16 2.63 -36.49
C LEU A 969 -66.16 1.50 -36.17
N CYS A 970 -66.37 0.31 -36.73
CA CYS A 970 -65.46 -0.83 -36.57
C CYS A 970 -64.06 -0.54 -37.14
N ASP A 971 -63.98 -0.13 -38.41
CA ASP A 971 -62.71 0.14 -39.10
C ASP A 971 -61.89 1.23 -38.40
N THR A 972 -62.56 2.26 -37.87
CA THR A 972 -61.90 3.33 -37.12
C THR A 972 -61.40 2.83 -35.77
N TRP A 973 -62.14 1.92 -35.12
CA TRP A 973 -61.77 1.33 -33.83
C TRP A 973 -60.58 0.37 -33.96
N LEU A 974 -60.54 -0.41 -35.03
CA LEU A 974 -59.48 -1.40 -35.32
C LEU A 974 -58.17 -0.78 -35.87
N LYS A 975 -58.08 0.55 -36.02
CA LYS A 975 -56.87 1.22 -36.56
C LYS A 975 -55.59 0.78 -35.84
N GLY A 976 -54.70 0.12 -36.58
CA GLY A 976 -53.46 -0.49 -36.09
C GLY A 976 -53.27 -1.89 -36.67
N ASN A 977 -52.50 -2.75 -36.00
CA ASN A 977 -52.41 -4.18 -36.35
C ASN A 977 -53.50 -5.02 -35.66
N ALA A 978 -54.66 -4.42 -35.33
CA ALA A 978 -55.77 -5.15 -34.73
C ALA A 978 -56.65 -5.73 -35.85
N GLU A 979 -56.88 -7.04 -35.80
CA GLU A 979 -57.76 -7.75 -36.72
C GLU A 979 -59.10 -8.03 -36.03
N LEU A 980 -60.19 -8.02 -36.81
CA LEU A 980 -61.52 -8.38 -36.34
C LEU A 980 -61.48 -9.80 -35.75
N GLN A 981 -61.92 -9.96 -34.49
CA GLN A 981 -61.83 -11.22 -33.76
C GLN A 981 -63.00 -12.17 -34.05
N ASP A 982 -64.19 -11.61 -34.29
CA ASP A 982 -65.41 -12.37 -34.58
C ASP A 982 -66.20 -11.75 -35.74
N ASP A 983 -67.09 -12.53 -36.35
CA ASP A 983 -67.85 -12.08 -37.52
C ASP A 983 -68.75 -10.88 -37.19
N MET A 984 -68.76 -9.90 -38.09
CA MET A 984 -69.56 -8.69 -37.92
C MET A 984 -70.74 -8.72 -38.88
N THR A 985 -71.95 -8.91 -38.34
CA THR A 985 -73.18 -9.07 -39.13
C THR A 985 -74.27 -8.11 -38.69
N PHE A 986 -74.94 -7.49 -39.68
CA PHE A 986 -76.02 -6.54 -39.47
C PHE A 986 -77.22 -6.86 -40.37
N VAL A 987 -78.41 -6.62 -39.84
CA VAL A 987 -79.66 -6.59 -40.60
C VAL A 987 -80.42 -5.34 -40.18
N ILE A 988 -80.58 -4.41 -41.10
CA ILE A 988 -81.20 -3.11 -40.88
C ILE A 988 -82.46 -3.03 -41.74
N ILE A 989 -83.59 -2.74 -41.11
CA ILE A 989 -84.87 -2.53 -41.78
C ILE A 989 -85.36 -1.14 -41.39
N LYS A 990 -85.66 -0.30 -42.38
CA LYS A 990 -86.22 1.04 -42.20
C LYS A 990 -87.53 1.19 -42.96
N LYS A 991 -88.59 1.69 -42.32
CA LYS A 991 -89.87 1.98 -42.97
C LYS A 991 -89.77 3.27 -43.78
N LYS A 992 -90.26 3.26 -45.01
CA LYS A 992 -90.23 4.41 -45.92
C LYS A 992 -91.32 5.43 -45.64
#